data_AF-A0A851R3J0-F1
#
_entry.id   AF-A0A851R3J0-F1
#
_cell.length_a   1.000
_cell.length_b   1.000
_cell.length_c   1.000
_cell.angle_alpha   90.00
_cell.angle_beta   90.00
_cell.angle_gamma   90.00
#
_symmetry.space_group_name_H-M   'P 1'
#
loop_
_entity.id
_entity.type
_entity.pdbx_description
1 polymer ?
#
loop_
_entity_poly.entity_id
_entity_poly.type
_entity_poly.pdbx_seq_one_letter_code
_entity_poly.pdbx_strand_id
1 'polypeptide(L)'
;IFYINYLYAFFCFTDIKTFLLYNKVNRLCLEASVAQSVRTATCNQDNESQKFRWITDHQLMSVKLKLCLGVPLKKDQAMVTLYPCNQKSELQWWECRNESLLTIQGEDLFFSAGNEEHDNVLLKKELSAKNKWNIYGAMDVLCSQGYEETFTLLGNAFGAPCVFPFQFRRQRWAACTAAGRADGRLWCATTADYDSDQRYGLCPSPETDSTWTTDLSRNVHYQINSDSALTWHQARKSCQQQNAELLSITDIHEQTYLKELTEGTDSALWIGLNRLDLSSGWEWIGGSPFQYLNWAPGSPSPESGKLCAVLNPETKAKWQNWECDQQLGYICKKRNFTLAPSGDPGPVTCPDGWVPYVDHCYRIFRDSKGWEGALTSCQKEGSHLASIQSLEEHNFMVSQLGYKVLSLFPSSEPTDKLWIGLNDREVQMYFEWSDGTPVTYTKWHLGEPSTTNNRPEDCVLIKGQNGYWADHVCEKKAGYICKRKGTSQIAGEKEITAAGCKKGWRRYGTYCYFIGHVPATFSEANTTCEGEEGYLATVESRYEQAYLTSLVGLRAEKYFWLGLSDVQDQGTFSWANGEAVSFTHWAAGMPGNNPGCVAMRTGTAAGLWDVLDCETKQKYICKQWAKGATVPPVPTTALVPTCPEGWVSNSHRGSCFKCFCRSKIRKKTWFEARDFCRQIGGDLVTIDTKEEMPFLMQAVRATRCMFETIWLGIFSLNPDEGFAWSDGSPVSILIFH
;
A
#
# COMPACT_ATOMS: atom_id res chain seq x y z
N ILE A 1 0.42 45.17 17.47
CA ILE A 1 -0.68 45.28 16.48
C ILE A 1 -0.04 45.19 15.09
N PHE A 2 0.11 43.96 14.58
CA PHE A 2 0.40 43.68 13.17
C PHE A 2 -0.28 42.35 12.86
N TYR A 3 -1.34 42.42 12.06
CA TYR A 3 -2.15 41.30 11.58
C TYR A 3 -1.38 40.57 10.48
N ILE A 4 -1.17 39.27 10.63
CA ILE A 4 -0.76 38.37 9.54
C ILE A 4 -2.00 37.56 9.15
N ASN A 5 -2.51 37.82 7.94
CA ASN A 5 -3.61 37.08 7.32
C ASN A 5 -3.15 35.65 6.99
N TYR A 6 -3.51 34.70 7.86
CA TYR A 6 -3.57 33.28 7.51
C TYR A 6 -4.93 32.98 6.88
N LEU A 7 -5.01 33.12 5.55
CA LEU A 7 -6.10 32.57 4.74
C LEU A 7 -5.49 31.95 3.47
N TYR A 8 -4.89 30.79 3.65
CA TYR A 8 -4.79 29.76 2.60
C TYR A 8 -5.04 28.41 3.27
N ALA A 9 -6.28 28.23 3.75
CA ALA A 9 -6.82 26.89 3.92
C ALA A 9 -7.02 26.34 2.50
N PHE A 10 -6.24 25.33 2.13
CA PHE A 10 -6.50 24.51 0.96
C PHE A 10 -7.92 23.96 1.08
N PHE A 11 -8.83 24.45 0.23
CA PHE A 11 -10.14 23.86 0.04
C PHE A 11 -9.95 22.47 -0.56
N CYS A 12 -10.00 21.45 0.29
CA CYS A 12 -10.04 20.05 -0.14
C CYS A 12 -11.48 19.74 -0.56
N PHE A 13 -11.81 20.03 -1.81
CA PHE A 13 -13.00 19.46 -2.44
C PHE A 13 -12.76 17.97 -2.71
N THR A 14 -13.68 17.12 -2.24
CA THR A 14 -13.91 15.77 -2.77
C THR A 14 -14.99 15.83 -3.86
N ASP A 15 -14.89 16.84 -4.73
CA ASP A 15 -15.57 16.86 -6.02
C ASP A 15 -14.51 16.38 -7.00
N ILE A 16 -14.67 15.18 -7.57
CA ILE A 16 -13.71 14.55 -8.49
C ILE A 16 -13.15 15.61 -9.44
N LYS A 17 -11.85 15.89 -9.29
CA LYS A 17 -11.20 17.14 -9.71
C LYS A 17 -11.41 17.38 -11.20
N THR A 18 -12.21 18.37 -11.55
CA THR A 18 -12.20 18.93 -12.91
C THR A 18 -10.86 19.63 -13.17
N PHE A 19 -10.32 19.48 -14.37
CA PHE A 19 -9.03 20.05 -14.75
C PHE A 19 -9.02 20.57 -16.19
N LEU A 20 -8.02 21.39 -16.49
CA LEU A 20 -7.75 21.89 -17.84
C LEU A 20 -6.54 21.15 -18.41
N LEU A 21 -6.66 20.65 -19.64
CA LEU A 21 -5.54 20.04 -20.35
C LEU A 21 -4.69 21.13 -20.98
N TYR A 22 -3.44 21.25 -20.53
CA TYR A 22 -2.49 22.28 -20.93
C TYR A 22 -1.34 21.70 -21.77
N ASN A 23 -1.08 22.32 -22.91
CA ASN A 23 0.06 22.02 -23.75
C ASN A 23 1.21 23.01 -23.48
N LYS A 24 2.32 22.53 -22.90
CA LYS A 24 3.48 23.36 -22.54
C LYS A 24 4.16 24.02 -23.74
N VAL A 25 4.11 23.40 -24.93
CA VAL A 25 4.80 23.90 -26.13
C VAL A 25 4.07 25.11 -26.68
N ASN A 26 2.76 24.99 -26.88
CA ASN A 26 1.95 26.05 -27.46
C ASN A 26 1.47 27.07 -26.42
N ARG A 27 1.57 26.74 -25.12
CA ARG A 27 1.02 27.51 -24.00
C ARG A 27 -0.50 27.72 -24.09
N LEU A 28 -1.20 26.74 -24.63
CA LEU A 28 -2.66 26.74 -24.83
C LEU A 28 -3.31 25.61 -24.06
N CYS A 29 -4.59 25.78 -23.77
CA CYS A 29 -5.45 24.78 -23.13
C CYS A 29 -6.45 24.19 -24.13
N LEU A 30 -6.86 22.94 -23.88
CA LEU A 30 -7.91 22.31 -24.64
C LEU A 30 -9.25 23.01 -24.40
N GLU A 31 -10.00 23.26 -25.47
CA GLU A 31 -11.33 23.85 -25.42
C GLU A 31 -12.31 23.03 -26.26
N ALA A 32 -13.46 22.71 -25.69
CA ALA A 32 -14.58 22.10 -26.38
C ALA A 32 -15.84 22.95 -26.23
N SER A 33 -16.01 23.89 -27.16
CA SER A 33 -17.19 24.78 -27.19
C SER A 33 -18.38 24.17 -27.94
N VAL A 34 -18.14 23.27 -28.91
CA VAL A 34 -19.15 22.52 -29.68
C VAL A 34 -18.72 21.06 -29.86
N ALA A 35 -19.66 20.14 -30.07
CA ALA A 35 -19.35 18.70 -30.10
C ALA A 35 -18.42 18.30 -31.27
N GLN A 36 -18.57 18.95 -32.42
CA GLN A 36 -17.84 18.62 -33.65
C GLN A 36 -16.43 19.22 -33.70
N SER A 37 -16.02 20.00 -32.70
CA SER A 37 -14.75 20.72 -32.76
C SER A 37 -14.13 20.87 -31.38
N VAL A 38 -13.02 20.17 -31.18
CA VAL A 38 -12.16 20.26 -30.01
C VAL A 38 -10.87 20.95 -30.45
N ARG A 39 -10.59 22.10 -29.84
CA ARG A 39 -9.52 23.02 -30.27
C ARG A 39 -8.61 23.39 -29.11
N THR A 40 -7.55 24.13 -29.40
CA THR A 40 -6.73 24.78 -28.37
C THR A 40 -7.00 26.27 -28.29
N ALA A 41 -7.11 26.84 -27.10
CA ALA A 41 -7.33 28.26 -26.85
C ALA A 41 -6.53 28.76 -25.64
N THR A 42 -6.43 30.07 -25.47
CA THR A 42 -5.82 30.66 -24.28
C THR A 42 -6.44 30.11 -22.99
N CYS A 43 -5.61 29.70 -22.03
CA CYS A 43 -6.05 29.05 -20.80
C CYS A 43 -6.85 29.99 -19.88
N ASN A 44 -8.03 29.56 -19.46
CA ASN A 44 -8.89 30.28 -18.51
C ASN A 44 -9.60 29.28 -17.59
N GLN A 45 -9.25 29.29 -16.29
CA GLN A 45 -9.80 28.37 -15.28
C GLN A 45 -11.32 28.55 -15.06
N ASP A 46 -11.87 29.73 -15.33
CA ASP A 46 -13.30 29.99 -15.18
C ASP A 46 -14.13 29.54 -16.40
N ASN A 47 -13.46 29.20 -17.52
CA ASN A 47 -14.13 28.79 -18.75
C ASN A 47 -14.53 27.31 -18.69
N GLU A 48 -15.82 27.04 -18.50
CA GLU A 48 -16.39 25.69 -18.50
C GLU A 48 -16.09 24.88 -19.78
N SER A 49 -15.91 25.54 -20.94
CA SER A 49 -15.54 24.83 -22.20
C SER A 49 -14.16 24.16 -22.11
N GLN A 50 -13.29 24.61 -21.20
CA GLN A 50 -11.94 24.08 -21.02
C GLN A 50 -11.84 23.06 -19.89
N LYS A 51 -12.93 22.82 -19.15
CA LYS A 51 -12.97 21.88 -18.04
C LYS A 51 -13.28 20.47 -18.54
N PHE A 52 -12.40 19.54 -18.17
CA PHE A 52 -12.53 18.11 -18.43
C PHE A 52 -12.40 17.32 -17.13
N ARG A 53 -12.84 16.07 -17.17
CA ARG A 53 -12.67 15.12 -16.08
C ARG A 53 -12.67 13.69 -16.59
N TRP A 54 -11.99 12.81 -15.88
CA TRP A 54 -12.16 11.38 -16.07
C TRP A 54 -13.51 10.92 -15.51
N ILE A 55 -14.17 10.03 -16.24
CA ILE A 55 -15.43 9.38 -15.81
C ILE A 55 -15.30 7.85 -15.74
N THR A 56 -14.23 7.31 -16.32
CA THR A 56 -13.69 5.98 -16.10
C THR A 56 -12.17 6.10 -16.12
N ASP A 57 -11.46 5.02 -15.83
CA ASP A 57 -10.01 4.89 -15.98
C ASP A 57 -9.48 5.20 -17.40
N HIS A 58 -10.35 5.21 -18.41
CA HIS A 58 -9.99 5.40 -19.81
C HIS A 58 -10.86 6.41 -20.58
N GLN A 59 -11.92 6.99 -19.99
CA GLN A 59 -12.79 7.97 -20.68
C GLN A 59 -12.67 9.38 -20.10
N LEU A 60 -12.40 10.35 -20.99
CA LEU A 60 -12.33 11.76 -20.66
C LEU A 60 -13.56 12.52 -21.16
N MET A 61 -14.26 13.22 -20.27
CA MET A 61 -15.51 13.94 -20.57
C MET A 61 -15.31 15.46 -20.50
N SER A 62 -15.91 16.19 -21.45
CA SER A 62 -16.09 17.65 -21.37
C SER A 62 -17.19 17.99 -20.36
N VAL A 63 -16.87 18.82 -19.37
CA VAL A 63 -17.81 19.24 -18.32
C VAL A 63 -18.94 20.10 -18.91
N LYS A 64 -18.61 21.04 -19.80
CA LYS A 64 -19.62 21.89 -20.47
C LYS A 64 -20.59 21.09 -21.33
N LEU A 65 -20.09 20.17 -22.15
CA LEU A 65 -20.91 19.48 -23.16
C LEU A 65 -21.48 18.13 -22.70
N LYS A 66 -20.95 17.53 -21.61
CA LYS A 66 -21.38 16.21 -21.10
C LYS A 66 -21.28 15.13 -22.17
N LEU A 67 -20.19 15.18 -22.92
CA LEU A 67 -19.81 14.27 -23.99
C LEU A 67 -18.35 13.86 -23.77
N CYS A 68 -17.99 12.69 -24.28
CA CYS A 68 -16.67 12.10 -24.12
C CYS A 68 -15.80 12.34 -25.34
N LEU A 69 -14.52 12.60 -25.11
CA LEU A 69 -13.53 12.69 -26.17
C LEU A 69 -13.40 11.33 -26.85
N GLY A 70 -13.41 11.35 -28.17
CA GLY A 70 -13.22 10.16 -28.97
C GLY A 70 -12.86 10.49 -30.40
N VAL A 71 -12.68 9.44 -31.18
CA VAL A 71 -12.29 9.54 -32.58
C VAL A 71 -13.24 8.74 -33.46
N PRO A 72 -13.44 9.16 -34.73
CA PRO A 72 -14.28 8.39 -35.65
C PRO A 72 -13.63 7.07 -36.06
N LEU A 73 -12.29 7.02 -36.09
CA LEU A 73 -11.49 5.83 -36.37
C LEU A 73 -10.07 6.00 -35.80
N LYS A 74 -9.42 4.89 -35.42
CA LYS A 74 -8.02 4.88 -34.96
C LYS A 74 -7.06 4.98 -36.17
N LYS A 75 -6.89 6.18 -36.72
CA LYS A 75 -5.97 6.45 -37.84
C LYS A 75 -5.25 7.78 -37.64
N ASP A 76 -4.05 7.87 -38.18
CA ASP A 76 -3.30 9.12 -38.30
C ASP A 76 -4.14 10.23 -38.95
N GLN A 77 -4.02 11.45 -38.42
CA GLN A 77 -4.77 12.65 -38.78
C GLN A 77 -6.29 12.59 -38.53
N ALA A 78 -6.79 11.58 -37.82
CA ALA A 78 -8.19 11.56 -37.40
C ALA A 78 -8.47 12.74 -36.45
N MET A 79 -9.57 13.46 -36.70
CA MET A 79 -9.98 14.58 -35.86
C MET A 79 -10.55 14.07 -34.54
N VAL A 80 -10.08 14.63 -33.43
CA VAL A 80 -10.62 14.33 -32.11
C VAL A 80 -11.83 15.22 -31.86
N THR A 81 -12.96 14.61 -31.53
CA THR A 81 -14.23 15.30 -31.30
C THR A 81 -14.96 14.70 -30.10
N LEU A 82 -16.19 15.15 -29.84
CA LEU A 82 -16.98 14.70 -28.71
C LEU A 82 -18.16 13.82 -29.15
N TYR A 83 -18.31 12.69 -28.46
CA TYR A 83 -19.36 11.69 -28.69
C TYR A 83 -20.17 11.45 -27.41
N PRO A 84 -21.39 10.92 -27.51
CA PRO A 84 -22.07 10.36 -26.35
C PRO A 84 -21.16 9.35 -25.63
N CYS A 85 -20.99 9.52 -24.33
CA CYS A 85 -20.13 8.66 -23.53
C CYS A 85 -20.64 7.22 -23.58
N ASN A 86 -19.78 6.31 -24.05
CA ASN A 86 -20.10 4.89 -24.15
C ASN A 86 -18.91 4.07 -23.65
N GLN A 87 -19.05 3.47 -22.47
CA GLN A 87 -18.01 2.69 -21.82
C GLN A 87 -17.52 1.50 -22.67
N LYS A 88 -18.32 1.00 -23.62
CA LYS A 88 -17.96 -0.11 -24.50
C LYS A 88 -17.25 0.34 -25.79
N SER A 89 -17.06 1.64 -25.99
CA SER A 89 -16.48 2.18 -27.22
C SER A 89 -14.97 2.36 -27.08
N GLU A 90 -14.20 1.46 -27.68
CA GLU A 90 -12.73 1.55 -27.74
C GLU A 90 -12.21 2.81 -28.43
N LEU A 91 -13.07 3.51 -29.17
CA LEU A 91 -12.77 4.79 -29.83
C LEU A 91 -12.79 5.99 -28.85
N GLN A 92 -13.19 5.75 -27.60
CA GLN A 92 -13.21 6.73 -26.50
C GLN A 92 -12.26 6.34 -25.37
N TRP A 93 -11.48 5.27 -25.55
CA TRP A 93 -10.56 4.77 -24.54
C TRP A 93 -9.19 5.40 -24.75
N TRP A 94 -8.79 6.22 -23.79
CA TRP A 94 -7.51 6.90 -23.74
C TRP A 94 -6.65 6.26 -22.68
N GLU A 95 -5.36 6.15 -22.96
CA GLU A 95 -4.36 5.70 -22.01
C GLU A 95 -3.23 6.72 -21.92
N CYS A 96 -2.53 6.63 -20.80
CA CYS A 96 -1.44 7.50 -20.45
C CYS A 96 -0.11 6.76 -20.63
N ARG A 97 0.79 7.32 -21.42
CA ARG A 97 2.16 6.81 -21.59
C ARG A 97 3.17 7.87 -21.14
N ASN A 98 4.16 7.48 -20.35
CA ASN A 98 5.20 8.38 -19.83
C ASN A 98 4.60 9.64 -19.16
N GLU A 99 3.53 9.46 -18.39
CA GLU A 99 2.80 10.45 -17.58
C GLU A 99 2.14 11.65 -18.31
N SER A 100 2.65 12.09 -19.46
CA SER A 100 2.16 13.26 -20.22
C SER A 100 1.62 12.94 -21.62
N LEU A 101 1.92 11.75 -22.18
CA LEU A 101 1.46 11.40 -23.52
C LEU A 101 0.09 10.74 -23.41
N LEU A 102 -0.92 11.42 -23.92
CA LEU A 102 -2.26 10.86 -24.04
C LEU A 102 -2.37 10.14 -25.39
N THR A 103 -2.62 8.83 -25.36
CA THR A 103 -2.76 7.99 -26.56
C THR A 103 -4.13 7.33 -26.59
N ILE A 104 -4.62 7.02 -27.79
CA ILE A 104 -5.79 6.14 -27.90
C ILE A 104 -5.37 4.71 -27.55
N GLN A 105 -6.13 4.03 -26.70
CA GLN A 105 -5.74 2.74 -26.16
C GLN A 105 -5.55 1.69 -27.27
N GLY A 106 -4.45 0.93 -27.18
CA GLY A 106 -4.12 -0.16 -28.10
C GLY A 106 -3.46 0.25 -29.41
N GLU A 107 -3.16 1.53 -29.63
CA GLU A 107 -2.51 2.03 -30.86
C GLU A 107 -1.44 3.10 -30.55
N ASP A 108 -0.41 3.19 -31.38
CA ASP A 108 0.62 4.24 -31.30
C ASP A 108 0.15 5.55 -31.98
N LEU A 109 -1.00 6.06 -31.53
CA LEU A 109 -1.60 7.30 -32.03
C LEU A 109 -1.80 8.28 -30.87
N PHE A 110 -1.13 9.42 -30.98
CA PHE A 110 -0.99 10.41 -29.93
C PHE A 110 -1.96 11.57 -30.09
N PHE A 111 -2.57 12.00 -28.99
CA PHE A 111 -3.42 13.19 -28.91
C PHE A 111 -2.57 14.45 -29.07
N SER A 112 -2.67 15.11 -30.23
CA SER A 112 -1.75 16.16 -30.65
C SER A 112 -2.42 17.53 -30.74
N ALA A 113 -1.85 18.52 -30.06
CA ALA A 113 -2.26 19.91 -30.23
C ALA A 113 -2.03 20.40 -31.67
N GLY A 114 -2.87 21.32 -32.11
CA GLY A 114 -2.68 22.04 -33.37
C GLY A 114 -1.42 22.90 -33.39
N ASN A 115 -1.18 23.61 -34.49
CA ASN A 115 -0.02 24.49 -34.64
C ASN A 115 -0.30 25.90 -34.10
N GLU A 116 -1.52 26.39 -34.28
CA GLU A 116 -1.95 27.73 -33.90
C GLU A 116 -3.13 27.70 -32.92
N GLU A 117 -3.45 28.85 -32.33
CA GLU A 117 -4.65 29.00 -31.52
C GLU A 117 -5.90 28.75 -32.37
N HIS A 118 -6.87 28.02 -31.82
CA HIS A 118 -8.09 27.54 -32.48
C HIS A 118 -7.91 26.41 -33.51
N ASP A 119 -6.73 25.84 -33.66
CA ASP A 119 -6.56 24.62 -34.44
C ASP A 119 -7.26 23.43 -33.77
N ASN A 120 -7.77 22.52 -34.60
CA ASN A 120 -8.37 21.27 -34.12
C ASN A 120 -7.28 20.33 -33.59
N VAL A 121 -7.65 19.58 -32.55
CA VAL A 121 -6.83 18.49 -32.03
C VAL A 121 -6.99 17.25 -32.90
N LEU A 122 -5.87 16.61 -33.20
CA LEU A 122 -5.80 15.46 -34.12
C LEU A 122 -5.06 14.30 -33.46
N LEU A 123 -5.35 13.08 -33.91
CA LEU A 123 -4.45 11.95 -33.71
C LEU A 123 -3.25 12.09 -34.65
N LYS A 124 -2.05 11.89 -34.10
CA LYS A 124 -0.82 11.82 -34.89
C LYS A 124 -0.02 10.58 -34.56
N LYS A 125 0.60 9.97 -35.57
CA LYS A 125 1.56 8.87 -35.39
C LYS A 125 2.93 9.36 -34.94
N GLU A 126 3.32 10.58 -35.33
CA GLU A 126 4.62 11.14 -34.97
C GLU A 126 4.64 11.64 -33.52
N LEU A 127 5.65 11.17 -32.77
CA LEU A 127 5.98 11.68 -31.45
C LEU A 127 6.61 13.06 -31.56
N SER A 128 6.00 14.03 -30.89
CA SER A 128 6.48 15.40 -30.79
C SER A 128 6.16 15.97 -29.41
N ALA A 129 6.81 17.08 -29.05
CA ALA A 129 6.50 17.76 -27.80
C ALA A 129 5.03 18.26 -27.73
N LYS A 130 4.35 18.41 -28.88
CA LYS A 130 2.92 18.78 -28.96
C LYS A 130 1.97 17.66 -28.52
N ASN A 131 2.47 16.44 -28.35
CA ASN A 131 1.70 15.32 -27.84
C ASN A 131 1.70 15.23 -26.31
N LYS A 132 2.51 16.07 -25.64
CA LYS A 132 2.62 16.09 -24.18
C LYS A 132 1.62 17.09 -23.58
N TRP A 133 0.75 16.60 -22.70
CA TRP A 133 -0.27 17.36 -22.01
C TRP A 133 -0.07 17.28 -20.50
N ASN A 134 -0.37 18.38 -19.81
CA ASN A 134 -0.26 18.52 -18.36
C ASN A 134 -1.55 19.12 -17.80
N ILE A 135 -1.67 19.14 -16.48
CA ILE A 135 -2.76 19.85 -15.82
C ILE A 135 -2.38 21.31 -15.67
N TYR A 136 -3.26 22.23 -16.10
CA TYR A 136 -3.00 23.66 -15.99
C TYR A 136 -2.88 24.11 -14.52
N GLY A 137 -1.82 24.85 -14.19
CA GLY A 137 -1.61 25.45 -12.87
C GLY A 137 -1.02 24.50 -11.81
N ALA A 138 -0.86 23.21 -12.12
CA ALA A 138 -0.17 22.25 -11.26
C ALA A 138 1.22 21.89 -11.82
N MET A 139 2.13 21.48 -10.93
CA MET A 139 3.35 20.75 -11.31
C MET A 139 3.02 19.34 -11.86
N ASP A 140 1.75 18.92 -11.70
CA ASP A 140 1.24 17.59 -11.95
C ASP A 140 1.11 17.26 -13.44
N VAL A 141 1.40 16.01 -13.75
CA VAL A 141 1.25 15.43 -15.08
C VAL A 141 -0.19 14.99 -15.32
N LEU A 142 -0.69 14.99 -16.56
CA LEU A 142 -2.11 14.69 -16.86
C LEU A 142 -2.60 13.40 -16.20
N CYS A 143 -1.71 12.41 -16.10
CA CYS A 143 -2.02 11.05 -15.68
C CYS A 143 -1.87 10.83 -14.17
N SER A 144 -1.48 11.85 -13.40
CA SER A 144 -1.49 11.77 -11.94
C SER A 144 -2.90 11.92 -11.34
N GLN A 145 -3.83 12.53 -12.10
CA GLN A 145 -5.26 12.55 -11.76
C GLN A 145 -5.95 11.38 -12.44
N GLY A 146 -5.98 10.23 -11.76
CA GLY A 146 -6.77 9.07 -12.20
C GLY A 146 -8.27 9.26 -11.95
N TYR A 147 -9.08 8.42 -12.58
CA TYR A 147 -10.49 8.28 -12.19
C TYR A 147 -10.60 7.58 -10.85
N GLU A 148 -11.40 8.15 -9.96
CA GLU A 148 -11.82 7.51 -8.73
C GLU A 148 -13.35 7.46 -8.71
N GLU A 149 -13.91 6.27 -8.48
CA GLU A 149 -15.36 6.08 -8.36
C GLU A 149 -15.90 6.80 -7.12
N THR A 150 -16.95 7.62 -7.23
CA THR A 150 -17.61 8.18 -6.03
C THR A 150 -18.67 7.22 -5.53
N PHE A 151 -18.47 6.62 -4.36
CA PHE A 151 -19.48 5.76 -3.73
C PHE A 151 -20.59 6.60 -3.11
N THR A 152 -21.84 6.17 -3.31
CA THR A 152 -22.99 6.90 -2.78
C THR A 152 -23.30 6.50 -1.34
N LEU A 153 -23.95 7.42 -0.60
CA LEU A 153 -24.46 7.21 0.75
C LEU A 153 -25.99 7.25 0.70
N LEU A 154 -26.65 6.41 1.52
CA LEU A 154 -28.12 6.32 1.54
C LEU A 154 -28.71 6.08 0.13
N GLY A 155 -29.97 6.49 -0.07
CA GLY A 155 -30.66 6.34 -1.35
C GLY A 155 -31.19 4.93 -1.57
N ASN A 156 -31.43 4.57 -2.84
CA ASN A 156 -32.00 3.27 -3.21
C ASN A 156 -31.04 2.42 -4.06
N ALA A 157 -29.80 2.90 -4.25
CA ALA A 157 -28.78 2.25 -5.05
C ALA A 157 -27.77 1.44 -4.22
N PHE A 158 -28.02 1.26 -2.92
CA PHE A 158 -27.21 0.43 -2.02
C PHE A 158 -25.71 0.76 -2.03
N GLY A 159 -25.38 2.05 -2.12
CA GLY A 159 -23.99 2.54 -2.15
C GLY A 159 -23.27 2.42 -3.49
N ALA A 160 -23.95 1.99 -4.56
CA ALA A 160 -23.35 1.92 -5.89
C ALA A 160 -22.70 3.25 -6.31
N PRO A 161 -21.61 3.20 -7.09
CA PRO A 161 -20.89 4.41 -7.46
C PRO A 161 -21.69 5.29 -8.43
N CYS A 162 -21.41 6.59 -8.42
CA CYS A 162 -21.98 7.55 -9.34
C CYS A 162 -21.60 7.24 -10.79
N VAL A 163 -22.56 7.40 -11.71
CA VAL A 163 -22.33 7.31 -13.15
C VAL A 163 -22.40 8.71 -13.76
N PHE A 164 -21.31 9.15 -14.38
CA PHE A 164 -21.25 10.45 -15.06
C PHE A 164 -20.99 10.29 -16.57
N PRO A 165 -21.65 11.09 -17.43
CA PRO A 165 -22.78 11.94 -17.10
C PRO A 165 -24.06 11.12 -16.94
N PHE A 166 -24.99 11.59 -16.10
CA PHE A 166 -26.33 10.99 -15.99
C PHE A 166 -27.44 11.96 -16.40
N GLN A 167 -28.58 11.42 -16.83
CA GLN A 167 -29.75 12.18 -17.25
C GLN A 167 -30.80 12.27 -16.13
N PHE A 168 -31.22 13.49 -15.80
CA PHE A 168 -32.34 13.78 -14.89
C PHE A 168 -33.16 14.96 -15.42
N ARG A 169 -34.48 14.80 -15.50
CA ARG A 169 -35.44 15.74 -16.11
C ARG A 169 -35.01 16.17 -17.51
N ARG A 170 -34.55 15.22 -18.32
CA ARG A 170 -34.00 15.44 -19.68
C ARG A 170 -32.78 16.37 -19.74
N GLN A 171 -32.13 16.63 -18.61
CA GLN A 171 -30.89 17.38 -18.52
C GLN A 171 -29.76 16.45 -18.08
N ARG A 172 -28.56 16.62 -18.67
CA ARG A 172 -27.38 15.85 -18.30
C ARG A 172 -26.55 16.54 -17.24
N TRP A 173 -26.09 15.77 -16.26
CA TRP A 173 -25.27 16.21 -15.14
C TRP A 173 -23.90 15.58 -15.22
N ALA A 174 -22.85 16.39 -15.04
CA ALA A 174 -21.44 15.99 -15.11
C ALA A 174 -20.80 15.74 -13.73
N ALA A 175 -21.53 16.06 -12.66
CA ALA A 175 -21.12 16.00 -11.27
C ALA A 175 -22.36 15.81 -10.39
N CYS A 176 -22.15 15.66 -9.09
CA CYS A 176 -23.23 15.62 -8.12
C CYS A 176 -24.04 16.93 -8.16
N THR A 177 -25.34 16.82 -7.89
CA THR A 177 -26.27 17.95 -7.99
C THR A 177 -27.23 17.99 -6.81
N ALA A 178 -27.67 19.19 -6.43
CA ALA A 178 -28.79 19.38 -5.50
C ALA A 178 -30.14 19.48 -6.25
N ALA A 179 -30.15 19.38 -7.58
CA ALA A 179 -31.35 19.58 -8.38
C ALA A 179 -32.46 18.61 -7.99
N GLY A 180 -33.68 19.14 -7.86
CA GLY A 180 -34.84 18.36 -7.46
C GLY A 180 -34.95 18.08 -5.96
N ARG A 181 -34.02 18.57 -5.13
CA ARG A 181 -34.07 18.45 -3.67
C ARG A 181 -34.16 19.81 -2.99
N ALA A 182 -35.01 19.92 -1.96
CA ALA A 182 -35.18 21.13 -1.17
C ALA A 182 -34.16 21.25 -0.02
N ASP A 183 -33.54 20.14 0.37
CA ASP A 183 -32.57 20.06 1.46
C ASP A 183 -31.15 20.47 1.05
N GLY A 184 -30.93 20.80 -0.22
CA GLY A 184 -29.63 21.20 -0.76
C GLY A 184 -28.59 20.08 -0.83
N ARG A 185 -28.94 18.83 -0.47
CA ARG A 185 -27.98 17.72 -0.44
C ARG A 185 -27.60 17.30 -1.84
N LEU A 186 -26.30 17.12 -2.07
CA LEU A 186 -25.77 16.65 -3.34
C LEU A 186 -26.07 15.15 -3.53
N TRP A 187 -26.54 14.80 -4.72
CA TRP A 187 -26.83 13.43 -5.12
C TRP A 187 -26.35 13.17 -6.54
N CYS A 188 -26.19 11.89 -6.88
CA CYS A 188 -25.90 11.45 -8.24
C CYS A 188 -26.74 10.21 -8.57
N ALA A 189 -26.95 9.98 -9.87
CA ALA A 189 -27.49 8.71 -10.32
C ALA A 189 -26.39 7.65 -10.37
N THR A 190 -26.79 6.40 -10.18
CA THR A 190 -25.90 5.23 -10.30
C THR A 190 -26.12 4.48 -11.62
N THR A 191 -26.86 5.09 -12.54
CA THR A 191 -27.04 4.66 -13.93
C THR A 191 -27.02 5.88 -14.85
N ALA A 192 -26.85 5.66 -16.16
CA ALA A 192 -26.75 6.75 -17.12
C ALA A 192 -28.08 7.50 -17.34
N ASP A 193 -29.24 6.84 -17.14
CA ASP A 193 -30.57 7.44 -17.30
C ASP A 193 -31.43 7.29 -16.05
N TYR A 194 -31.32 8.26 -15.15
CA TYR A 194 -32.11 8.27 -13.92
C TYR A 194 -33.60 8.46 -14.19
N ASP A 195 -33.98 9.16 -15.26
CA ASP A 195 -35.40 9.37 -15.60
C ASP A 195 -36.13 8.03 -15.84
N SER A 196 -35.42 7.02 -16.35
CA SER A 196 -35.89 5.65 -16.51
C SER A 196 -35.68 4.81 -15.24
N ASP A 197 -34.46 4.74 -14.74
CA ASP A 197 -34.07 3.70 -13.79
C ASP A 197 -34.34 4.09 -12.34
N GLN A 198 -34.41 5.40 -12.06
CA GLN A 198 -34.63 5.99 -10.73
C GLN A 198 -33.68 5.48 -9.64
N ARG A 199 -32.45 5.09 -10.01
CA ARG A 199 -31.39 4.63 -9.08
C ARG A 199 -30.47 5.78 -8.72
N TYR A 200 -30.37 6.08 -7.43
CA TYR A 200 -29.55 7.18 -6.93
C TYR A 200 -29.03 6.93 -5.51
N GLY A 201 -28.05 7.75 -5.13
CA GLY A 201 -27.66 7.94 -3.75
C GLY A 201 -27.07 9.33 -3.53
N LEU A 202 -26.84 9.69 -2.27
CA LEU A 202 -26.24 10.96 -1.89
C LEU A 202 -24.74 10.92 -2.13
N CYS A 203 -24.16 12.02 -2.59
CA CYS A 203 -22.72 12.12 -2.71
C CYS A 203 -22.11 12.42 -1.33
N PRO A 204 -20.95 11.83 -0.99
CA PRO A 204 -20.23 12.19 0.22
C PRO A 204 -19.81 13.66 0.16
N SER A 205 -20.26 14.46 1.13
CA SER A 205 -19.92 15.89 1.23
C SER A 205 -19.37 16.21 2.62
N PRO A 206 -18.25 16.95 2.73
CA PRO A 206 -17.69 17.38 4.01
C PRO A 206 -18.61 18.36 4.77
N GLU A 207 -19.58 19.00 4.10
CA GLU A 207 -20.41 20.06 4.69
C GLU A 207 -21.70 19.55 5.36
N THR A 208 -22.07 18.28 5.16
CA THR A 208 -23.29 17.71 5.75
C THR A 208 -22.99 16.75 6.90
N ASP A 209 -22.70 17.34 8.07
CA ASP A 209 -22.41 16.68 9.36
C ASP A 209 -23.52 15.74 9.88
N SER A 210 -24.66 15.63 9.18
CA SER A 210 -25.85 14.91 9.66
C SER A 210 -25.79 13.39 9.55
N THR A 211 -24.85 12.82 8.79
CA THR A 211 -24.72 11.34 8.65
C THR A 211 -23.71 10.76 9.64
N TRP A 212 -22.99 11.61 10.37
CA TRP A 212 -21.98 11.22 11.33
C TRP A 212 -22.53 11.33 12.75
N THR A 213 -22.36 10.27 13.53
CA THR A 213 -22.62 10.28 14.96
C THR A 213 -21.32 10.53 15.71
N THR A 214 -21.31 11.49 16.63
CA THR A 214 -20.10 11.88 17.35
C THR A 214 -20.11 11.31 18.77
N ASP A 215 -19.06 10.56 19.14
CA ASP A 215 -18.72 10.30 20.54
C ASP A 215 -18.00 11.52 21.10
N LEU A 216 -18.76 12.37 21.81
CA LEU A 216 -18.26 13.60 22.43
C LEU A 216 -17.17 13.34 23.47
N SER A 217 -17.11 12.14 24.07
CA SER A 217 -16.12 11.82 25.10
C SER A 217 -14.72 11.62 24.52
N ARG A 218 -14.62 11.10 23.30
CA ARG A 218 -13.35 10.83 22.60
C ARG A 218 -13.08 11.77 21.43
N ASN A 219 -14.05 12.58 21.04
CA ASN A 219 -14.03 13.39 19.82
C ASN A 219 -13.75 12.52 18.57
N VAL A 220 -14.51 11.43 18.45
CA VAL A 220 -14.47 10.49 17.33
C VAL A 220 -15.82 10.46 16.65
N HIS A 221 -15.83 10.44 15.32
CA HIS A 221 -17.04 10.42 14.52
C HIS A 221 -17.20 9.07 13.83
N TYR A 222 -18.42 8.52 13.83
CA TYR A 222 -18.77 7.26 13.20
C TYR A 222 -19.88 7.46 12.18
N GLN A 223 -19.83 6.75 11.05
CA GLN A 223 -20.89 6.71 10.05
C GLN A 223 -21.25 5.25 9.77
N ILE A 224 -22.49 4.87 10.07
CA ILE A 224 -23.02 3.53 9.81
C ILE A 224 -23.79 3.54 8.49
N ASN A 225 -23.30 2.79 7.52
CA ASN A 225 -23.91 2.65 6.20
C ASN A 225 -24.54 1.26 6.05
N SER A 226 -25.58 0.99 6.85
CA SER A 226 -26.26 -0.32 6.91
C SER A 226 -27.03 -0.69 5.64
N ASP A 227 -27.54 0.32 4.92
CA ASP A 227 -28.31 0.12 3.68
C ASP A 227 -27.41 -0.03 2.43
N SER A 228 -26.09 -0.11 2.61
CA SER A 228 -25.15 -0.31 1.50
C SER A 228 -24.85 -1.78 1.26
N ALA A 229 -24.40 -2.11 0.04
CA ALA A 229 -24.01 -3.46 -0.36
C ALA A 229 -22.69 -3.39 -1.14
N LEU A 230 -21.59 -3.13 -0.41
CA LEU A 230 -20.25 -2.96 -0.96
C LEU A 230 -19.31 -4.08 -0.53
N THR A 231 -18.32 -4.39 -1.35
CA THR A 231 -17.19 -5.24 -0.93
C THR A 231 -16.35 -4.52 0.13
N TRP A 232 -15.52 -5.26 0.87
CA TRP A 232 -14.66 -4.65 1.89
C TRP A 232 -13.76 -3.55 1.32
N HIS A 233 -13.16 -3.78 0.14
CA HIS A 233 -12.31 -2.80 -0.54
C HIS A 233 -13.10 -1.57 -1.03
N GLN A 234 -14.32 -1.75 -1.52
CA GLN A 234 -15.20 -0.64 -1.94
C GLN A 234 -15.65 0.19 -0.73
N ALA A 235 -16.02 -0.46 0.37
CA ALA A 235 -16.38 0.18 1.62
C ALA A 235 -15.22 1.02 2.18
N ARG A 236 -13.99 0.50 2.13
CA ARG A 236 -12.77 1.25 2.47
C ARG A 236 -12.63 2.53 1.66
N LYS A 237 -12.72 2.43 0.33
CA LYS A 237 -12.64 3.60 -0.57
C LYS A 237 -13.72 4.63 -0.24
N SER A 238 -14.95 4.20 0.02
CA SER A 238 -16.03 5.09 0.44
C SER A 238 -15.72 5.86 1.74
N CYS A 239 -15.07 5.22 2.72
CA CYS A 239 -14.63 5.91 3.93
C CYS A 239 -13.47 6.89 3.66
N GLN A 240 -12.49 6.48 2.84
CA GLN A 240 -11.34 7.31 2.47
C GLN A 240 -11.76 8.59 1.74
N GLN A 241 -12.78 8.51 0.88
CA GLN A 241 -13.40 9.65 0.19
C GLN A 241 -14.00 10.69 1.14
N GLN A 242 -14.18 10.34 2.42
CA GLN A 242 -14.72 11.22 3.45
C GLN A 242 -13.65 11.68 4.46
N ASN A 243 -12.37 11.47 4.15
CA ASN A 243 -11.23 11.64 5.05
C ASN A 243 -11.42 10.84 6.34
N ALA A 244 -11.87 9.60 6.18
CA ALA A 244 -12.08 8.62 7.24
C ALA A 244 -11.44 7.29 6.83
N GLU A 245 -11.51 6.30 7.70
CA GLU A 245 -11.11 4.92 7.39
C GLU A 245 -12.21 3.96 7.87
N LEU A 246 -12.18 2.71 7.43
CA LEU A 246 -13.04 1.67 8.01
C LEU A 246 -12.84 1.60 9.53
N LEU A 247 -13.92 1.26 10.23
CA LEU A 247 -13.95 1.23 11.68
C LEU A 247 -12.83 0.37 12.28
N SER A 248 -12.00 0.98 13.12
CA SER A 248 -11.09 0.30 14.05
C SER A 248 -11.65 0.33 15.47
N ILE A 249 -11.58 -0.77 16.22
CA ILE A 249 -12.01 -0.83 17.62
C ILE A 249 -10.80 -1.18 18.50
N THR A 250 -10.35 -0.22 19.31
CA THR A 250 -9.10 -0.37 20.08
C THR A 250 -9.30 -0.57 21.57
N ASP A 251 -10.52 -0.38 22.09
CA ASP A 251 -10.83 -0.53 23.51
C ASP A 251 -12.29 -0.96 23.76
N ILE A 252 -12.55 -1.39 25.00
CA ILE A 252 -13.85 -1.89 25.45
C ILE A 252 -14.97 -0.84 25.44
N HIS A 253 -14.64 0.43 25.66
CA HIS A 253 -15.65 1.49 25.70
C HIS A 253 -16.14 1.83 24.29
N GLU A 254 -15.22 1.89 23.32
CA GLU A 254 -15.56 2.04 21.91
C GLU A 254 -16.45 0.87 21.44
N GLN A 255 -16.09 -0.37 21.78
CA GLN A 255 -16.93 -1.54 21.48
C GLN A 255 -18.33 -1.45 22.08
N THR A 256 -18.45 -0.95 23.31
CA THR A 256 -19.74 -0.80 24.00
C THR A 256 -20.60 0.27 23.34
N TYR A 257 -20.01 1.42 23.02
CA TYR A 257 -20.68 2.50 22.31
C TYR A 257 -21.19 2.06 20.92
N LEU A 258 -20.36 1.32 20.17
CA LEU A 258 -20.74 0.80 18.85
C LEU A 258 -21.84 -0.25 18.93
N LYS A 259 -21.85 -1.06 19.99
CA LYS A 259 -22.91 -2.04 20.23
C LYS A 259 -24.26 -1.34 20.41
N GLU A 260 -24.31 -0.27 21.20
CA GLU A 260 -25.54 0.54 21.37
C GLU A 260 -25.94 1.21 20.06
N LEU A 261 -24.97 1.76 19.33
CA LEU A 261 -25.23 2.44 18.05
C LEU A 261 -25.72 1.50 16.94
N THR A 262 -25.41 0.21 17.02
CA THR A 262 -25.77 -0.80 16.00
C THR A 262 -26.93 -1.70 16.42
N GLU A 263 -27.55 -1.49 17.59
CA GLU A 263 -28.59 -2.38 18.14
C GLU A 263 -29.84 -2.49 17.26
N GLY A 264 -30.16 -1.46 16.45
CA GLY A 264 -31.27 -1.47 15.51
C GLY A 264 -30.94 -1.97 14.10
N THR A 265 -29.75 -2.53 13.88
CA THR A 265 -29.32 -3.03 12.57
C THR A 265 -29.37 -4.56 12.54
N ASP A 266 -30.03 -5.15 11.54
CA ASP A 266 -30.23 -6.61 11.43
C ASP A 266 -29.21 -7.30 10.51
N SER A 267 -28.11 -6.62 10.14
CA SER A 267 -27.13 -7.13 9.18
C SER A 267 -25.70 -6.88 9.63
N ALA A 268 -24.82 -7.81 9.27
CA ALA A 268 -23.39 -7.66 9.52
C ALA A 268 -22.81 -6.48 8.72
N LEU A 269 -21.86 -5.77 9.33
CA LEU A 269 -21.25 -4.57 8.77
C LEU A 269 -19.74 -4.74 8.67
N TRP A 270 -19.15 -4.37 7.53
CA TRP A 270 -17.70 -4.33 7.37
C TRP A 270 -17.05 -3.37 8.37
N ILE A 271 -15.94 -3.86 8.95
CA ILE A 271 -15.03 -3.10 9.80
C ILE A 271 -13.60 -3.22 9.23
N GLY A 272 -12.67 -2.42 9.73
CA GLY A 272 -11.31 -2.32 9.19
C GLY A 272 -10.37 -3.50 9.50
N LEU A 273 -10.83 -4.46 10.31
CA LEU A 273 -10.01 -5.60 10.74
C LEU A 273 -9.87 -6.61 9.60
N ASN A 274 -8.64 -6.97 9.28
CA ASN A 274 -8.34 -7.82 8.14
C ASN A 274 -7.05 -8.65 8.34
N ARG A 275 -6.82 -9.62 7.44
CA ARG A 275 -5.60 -10.43 7.32
C ARG A 275 -5.16 -10.49 5.84
N LEU A 276 -5.10 -9.33 5.19
CA LEU A 276 -4.74 -9.22 3.78
C LEU A 276 -3.23 -9.37 3.55
N ASP A 277 -2.40 -9.03 4.55
CA ASP A 277 -1.01 -9.49 4.64
C ASP A 277 -0.99 -10.98 5.00
N LEU A 278 -0.65 -11.82 4.01
CA LEU A 278 -0.63 -13.28 4.17
C LEU A 278 0.54 -13.77 5.04
N SER A 279 1.48 -12.89 5.41
CA SER A 279 2.65 -13.20 6.23
C SER A 279 2.45 -12.86 7.72
N SER A 280 1.45 -12.02 8.05
CA SER A 280 1.14 -11.59 9.41
C SER A 280 -0.21 -12.08 9.93
N GLY A 281 -0.46 -11.80 11.21
CA GLY A 281 -1.76 -11.97 11.86
C GLY A 281 -2.75 -10.87 11.49
N TRP A 282 -3.83 -10.79 12.27
CA TRP A 282 -4.90 -9.81 12.10
C TRP A 282 -4.42 -8.38 12.43
N GLU A 283 -4.84 -7.41 11.62
CA GLU A 283 -4.50 -6.00 11.77
C GLU A 283 -5.67 -5.07 11.38
N TRP A 284 -5.70 -3.87 11.96
CA TRP A 284 -6.63 -2.84 11.52
C TRP A 284 -6.03 -2.05 10.36
N ILE A 285 -6.82 -1.90 9.30
CA ILE A 285 -6.48 -0.98 8.23
C ILE A 285 -6.44 0.47 8.75
N GLY A 286 -5.53 1.28 8.22
CA GLY A 286 -5.30 2.65 8.71
C GLY A 286 -4.37 2.76 9.93
N GLY A 287 -3.72 1.65 10.33
CA GLY A 287 -2.60 1.68 11.28
C GLY A 287 -2.99 1.72 12.77
N SER A 288 -4.28 1.51 13.11
CA SER A 288 -4.67 1.35 14.51
C SER A 288 -4.14 0.03 15.10
N PRO A 289 -3.71 -0.02 16.36
CA PRO A 289 -3.18 -1.24 16.96
C PRO A 289 -4.28 -2.29 17.20
N PHE A 290 -4.02 -3.54 16.82
CA PHE A 290 -4.87 -4.69 17.13
C PHE A 290 -4.58 -5.19 18.56
N GLN A 291 -4.97 -4.40 19.55
CA GLN A 291 -4.72 -4.66 20.98
C GLN A 291 -5.96 -5.16 21.74
N TYR A 292 -7.15 -5.05 21.15
CA TYR A 292 -8.41 -5.45 21.75
C TYR A 292 -9.07 -6.53 20.91
N LEU A 293 -9.56 -7.59 21.54
CA LEU A 293 -10.20 -8.73 20.89
C LEU A 293 -11.66 -8.86 21.32
N ASN A 294 -12.56 -8.98 20.34
CA ASN A 294 -13.97 -9.29 20.58
C ASN A 294 -14.58 -10.26 19.54
N TRP A 295 -13.82 -11.30 19.20
CA TRP A 295 -14.29 -12.33 18.28
C TRP A 295 -15.57 -13.05 18.79
N ALA A 296 -16.40 -13.47 17.85
CA ALA A 296 -17.50 -14.38 18.09
C ALA A 296 -17.00 -15.82 18.28
N PRO A 297 -17.74 -16.69 19.00
CA PRO A 297 -17.40 -18.10 19.09
C PRO A 297 -17.22 -18.73 17.70
N GLY A 298 -16.11 -19.46 17.51
CA GLY A 298 -15.74 -20.06 16.22
C GLY A 298 -15.08 -19.10 15.22
N SER A 299 -14.87 -17.83 15.59
CA SER A 299 -14.11 -16.84 14.82
C SER A 299 -12.81 -16.47 15.56
N PRO A 300 -11.73 -16.14 14.85
CA PRO A 300 -11.60 -16.22 13.40
C PRO A 300 -11.59 -17.68 12.91
N SER A 301 -12.34 -17.98 11.85
CA SER A 301 -12.38 -19.29 11.22
C SER A 301 -11.08 -19.55 10.44
N PRO A 302 -10.62 -20.82 10.34
CA PRO A 302 -9.34 -21.17 9.72
C PRO A 302 -9.38 -21.16 8.17
N GLU A 303 -10.50 -20.78 7.55
CA GLU A 303 -10.67 -20.83 6.10
C GLU A 303 -9.78 -19.78 5.40
N SER A 304 -8.97 -20.22 4.42
CA SER A 304 -7.92 -19.41 3.81
C SER A 304 -8.43 -18.17 3.06
N GLY A 305 -9.67 -18.19 2.56
CA GLY A 305 -10.30 -17.07 1.83
C GLY A 305 -11.05 -16.05 2.69
N LYS A 306 -11.23 -16.29 4.00
CA LYS A 306 -11.98 -15.40 4.90
C LYS A 306 -11.05 -14.43 5.61
N LEU A 307 -10.67 -13.37 4.91
CA LEU A 307 -9.61 -12.42 5.30
C LEU A 307 -10.12 -11.09 5.84
N CYS A 308 -11.41 -10.79 5.75
CA CYS A 308 -11.98 -9.51 6.16
C CYS A 308 -12.99 -9.70 7.29
N ALA A 309 -12.99 -8.83 8.29
CA ALA A 309 -13.87 -8.95 9.44
C ALA A 309 -15.14 -8.10 9.30
N VAL A 310 -16.22 -8.62 9.86
CA VAL A 310 -17.49 -7.94 10.07
C VAL A 310 -17.77 -7.78 11.56
N LEU A 311 -18.42 -6.68 11.93
CA LEU A 311 -19.16 -6.56 13.19
C LEU A 311 -20.58 -7.04 12.94
N ASN A 312 -21.02 -8.03 13.72
CA ASN A 312 -22.35 -8.63 13.53
C ASN A 312 -23.29 -8.30 14.72
N PRO A 313 -24.27 -7.39 14.54
CA PRO A 313 -25.25 -7.04 15.56
C PRO A 313 -26.03 -8.23 16.12
N GLU A 314 -26.37 -9.23 15.29
CA GLU A 314 -27.09 -10.45 15.72
C GLU A 314 -26.30 -11.26 16.77
N THR A 315 -24.97 -11.14 16.73
CA THR A 315 -24.06 -11.78 17.70
C THR A 315 -23.63 -10.83 18.82
N LYS A 316 -24.46 -9.83 19.14
CA LYS A 316 -24.19 -8.77 20.12
C LYS A 316 -22.96 -7.93 19.76
N ALA A 317 -22.85 -7.55 18.48
CA ALA A 317 -21.75 -6.75 17.91
C ALA A 317 -20.35 -7.39 18.06
N LYS A 318 -20.29 -8.73 18.11
CA LYS A 318 -19.03 -9.48 18.06
C LYS A 318 -18.50 -9.60 16.63
N TRP A 319 -17.20 -9.91 16.51
CA TRP A 319 -16.53 -9.94 15.22
C TRP A 319 -16.48 -11.33 14.60
N GLN A 320 -16.61 -11.41 13.28
CA GLN A 320 -16.51 -12.64 12.49
C GLN A 320 -15.67 -12.36 11.23
N ASN A 321 -14.97 -13.35 10.68
CA ASN A 321 -14.20 -13.20 9.43
C ASN A 321 -14.90 -13.86 8.25
N TRP A 322 -15.07 -13.11 7.17
CA TRP A 322 -15.82 -13.47 5.97
C TRP A 322 -14.98 -13.23 4.72
N GLU A 323 -15.43 -13.69 3.54
CA GLU A 323 -14.75 -13.37 2.27
C GLU A 323 -14.92 -11.89 1.94
N CYS A 324 -13.82 -11.21 1.58
CA CYS A 324 -13.81 -9.76 1.36
C CYS A 324 -14.72 -9.27 0.23
N ASP A 325 -15.10 -10.18 -0.69
CA ASP A 325 -15.93 -9.89 -1.86
C ASP A 325 -17.45 -9.94 -1.56
N GLN A 326 -17.84 -10.29 -0.33
CA GLN A 326 -19.25 -10.22 0.07
C GLN A 326 -19.74 -8.77 0.05
N GLN A 327 -21.00 -8.56 -0.34
CA GLN A 327 -21.58 -7.22 -0.43
C GLN A 327 -22.39 -6.92 0.82
N LEU A 328 -21.87 -6.05 1.69
CA LEU A 328 -22.46 -5.72 2.99
C LEU A 328 -22.49 -4.20 3.23
N GLY A 329 -23.21 -3.80 4.27
CA GLY A 329 -23.07 -2.48 4.87
C GLY A 329 -21.71 -2.33 5.55
N TYR A 330 -21.36 -1.13 5.97
CA TYR A 330 -20.03 -0.84 6.54
C TYR A 330 -20.06 0.32 7.53
N ILE A 331 -19.01 0.42 8.34
CA ILE A 331 -18.86 1.52 9.31
C ILE A 331 -17.56 2.28 9.02
N CYS A 332 -17.66 3.59 8.86
CA CYS A 332 -16.50 4.49 8.80
C CYS A 332 -16.23 5.11 10.17
N LYS A 333 -14.95 5.30 10.50
CA LYS A 333 -14.47 6.01 11.68
C LYS A 333 -13.58 7.17 11.24
N LYS A 334 -13.84 8.36 11.76
CA LYS A 334 -13.06 9.57 11.53
C LYS A 334 -12.55 10.12 12.86
N ARG A 335 -11.25 10.39 12.91
CA ARG A 335 -10.58 10.98 14.07
C ARG A 335 -9.75 12.17 13.61
N ASN A 336 -9.87 13.30 14.29
CA ASN A 336 -9.00 14.44 14.07
C ASN A 336 -7.64 14.16 14.71
N PHE A 337 -6.72 13.59 13.94
CA PHE A 337 -5.34 13.43 14.39
C PHE A 337 -4.61 14.77 14.34
N THR A 338 -4.11 15.20 15.48
CA THR A 338 -3.01 16.16 15.52
C THR A 338 -1.72 15.33 15.54
N LEU A 339 -0.99 15.33 14.42
CA LEU A 339 0.36 14.77 14.40
C LEU A 339 1.21 15.63 15.34
N ALA A 340 1.60 15.07 16.49
CA ALA A 340 2.66 15.67 17.27
C ALA A 340 3.95 15.54 16.44
N PRO A 341 4.64 16.64 16.12
CA PRO A 341 5.93 16.53 15.45
C PRO A 341 6.88 15.82 16.41
N SER A 342 7.26 14.59 16.05
CA SER A 342 8.37 13.87 16.66
C SER A 342 9.64 14.64 16.30
N GLY A 343 10.07 15.51 17.21
CA GLY A 343 11.37 16.16 17.10
C GLY A 343 12.47 15.11 17.09
N ASP A 344 13.50 15.32 16.27
CA ASP A 344 14.68 14.45 16.18
C ASP A 344 15.33 14.32 17.56
N PRO A 345 15.25 13.15 18.23
CA PRO A 345 15.90 12.98 19.51
C PRO A 345 17.39 12.91 19.24
N GLY A 346 18.13 13.89 19.74
CA GLY A 346 19.59 13.93 19.61
C GLY A 346 20.26 12.65 20.13
N PRO A 347 21.54 12.45 19.81
CA PRO A 347 22.24 11.20 20.11
C PRO A 347 22.19 10.83 21.60
N VAL A 348 21.77 9.60 21.88
CA VAL A 348 21.73 9.03 23.24
C VAL A 348 22.93 8.13 23.51
N THR A 349 23.42 8.16 24.75
CA THR A 349 24.45 7.22 25.24
C THR A 349 23.80 6.10 26.02
N CYS A 350 24.24 4.86 25.72
CA CYS A 350 23.78 3.65 26.37
C CYS A 350 24.89 3.00 27.20
N PRO A 351 24.56 2.29 28.30
CA PRO A 351 25.53 1.50 29.05
C PRO A 351 26.15 0.39 28.20
N ASP A 352 27.29 -0.15 28.64
CA ASP A 352 27.96 -1.25 27.93
C ASP A 352 27.03 -2.47 27.74
N GLY A 353 27.02 -2.99 26.52
CA GLY A 353 26.16 -4.11 26.12
C GLY A 353 24.71 -3.73 25.78
N TRP A 354 24.34 -2.44 25.84
CA TRP A 354 23.07 -1.93 25.37
C TRP A 354 23.22 -1.23 24.02
N VAL A 355 22.25 -1.44 23.13
CA VAL A 355 22.24 -0.87 21.78
C VAL A 355 21.32 0.37 21.75
N PRO A 356 21.81 1.55 21.34
CA PRO A 356 20.98 2.74 21.19
C PRO A 356 20.07 2.67 19.97
N TYR A 357 18.84 3.14 20.12
CA TYR A 357 17.95 3.46 19.01
C TYR A 357 17.04 4.62 19.38
N VAL A 358 17.04 5.67 18.54
CA VAL A 358 16.34 6.92 18.77
C VAL A 358 16.74 7.49 20.15
N ASP A 359 15.85 7.48 21.15
CA ASP A 359 16.08 7.99 22.50
C ASP A 359 16.16 6.89 23.58
N HIS A 360 16.21 5.63 23.18
CA HIS A 360 16.19 4.47 24.05
C HIS A 360 17.41 3.56 23.85
N CYS A 361 17.64 2.71 24.85
CA CYS A 361 18.65 1.68 24.87
C CYS A 361 17.98 0.31 25.04
N TYR A 362 18.42 -0.67 24.27
CA TYR A 362 17.83 -2.01 24.24
C TYR A 362 18.87 -3.08 24.48
N ARG A 363 18.45 -4.21 25.06
CA ARG A 363 19.32 -5.37 25.25
C ARG A 363 18.54 -6.66 25.23
N ILE A 364 19.07 -7.66 24.53
CA ILE A 364 18.55 -9.03 24.53
C ILE A 364 19.23 -9.82 25.64
N PHE A 365 18.42 -10.51 26.43
CA PHE A 365 18.82 -11.45 27.46
C PHE A 365 18.36 -12.85 27.05
N ARG A 366 19.31 -13.79 26.91
CA ARG A 366 19.05 -15.16 26.45
C ARG A 366 18.85 -16.16 27.59
N ASP A 367 18.98 -15.73 28.83
CA ASP A 367 18.61 -16.53 29.98
C ASP A 367 17.10 -16.75 30.01
N SER A 368 16.67 -18.02 29.94
CA SER A 368 15.25 -18.33 29.83
C SER A 368 14.51 -18.15 31.16
N LYS A 369 13.55 -17.21 31.19
CA LYS A 369 12.68 -16.93 32.33
C LYS A 369 11.21 -16.94 31.90
N GLY A 370 10.31 -17.15 32.87
CA GLY A 370 8.90 -16.79 32.69
C GLY A 370 8.74 -15.29 32.60
N TRP A 371 7.64 -14.80 32.03
CA TRP A 371 7.44 -13.38 31.72
C TRP A 371 7.62 -12.48 32.95
N GLU A 372 7.02 -12.82 34.09
CA GLU A 372 7.16 -12.05 35.35
C GLU A 372 8.62 -12.02 35.86
N GLY A 373 9.32 -13.15 35.71
CA GLY A 373 10.73 -13.26 36.08
C GLY A 373 11.63 -12.44 35.16
N ALA A 374 11.29 -12.35 33.87
CA ALA A 374 11.97 -11.50 32.89
C ALA A 374 11.72 -10.01 33.17
N LEU A 375 10.48 -9.64 33.49
CA LEU A 375 10.10 -8.29 33.92
C LEU A 375 10.91 -7.83 35.13
N THR A 376 10.93 -8.63 36.19
CA THR A 376 11.73 -8.36 37.39
C THR A 376 13.23 -8.25 37.05
N SER A 377 13.71 -9.02 36.08
CA SER A 377 15.10 -8.96 35.61
C SER A 377 15.42 -7.62 34.95
N CYS A 378 14.57 -7.14 34.04
CA CYS A 378 14.72 -5.83 33.41
C CYS A 378 14.66 -4.70 34.45
N GLN A 379 13.73 -4.77 35.41
CA GLN A 379 13.59 -3.75 36.46
C GLN A 379 14.85 -3.65 37.33
N LYS A 380 15.51 -4.77 37.63
CA LYS A 380 16.80 -4.79 38.35
C LYS A 380 17.91 -4.05 37.60
N GLU A 381 17.86 -4.03 36.27
CA GLU A 381 18.80 -3.30 35.40
C GLU A 381 18.39 -1.82 35.18
N GLY A 382 17.39 -1.32 35.92
CA GLY A 382 16.84 0.04 35.76
C GLY A 382 16.13 0.22 34.41
N SER A 383 15.47 -0.83 33.94
CA SER A 383 14.80 -0.90 32.64
C SER A 383 13.44 -1.58 32.76
N HIS A 384 12.73 -1.74 31.64
CA HIS A 384 11.49 -2.50 31.57
C HIS A 384 11.54 -3.54 30.45
N LEU A 385 10.61 -4.50 30.43
CA LEU A 385 10.39 -5.29 29.21
C LEU A 385 10.03 -4.34 28.06
N ALA A 386 10.59 -4.61 26.88
CA ALA A 386 10.53 -3.66 25.78
C ALA A 386 9.09 -3.41 25.28
N SER A 387 8.72 -2.14 25.22
CA SER A 387 7.60 -1.62 24.44
C SER A 387 8.03 -1.29 23.01
N ILE A 388 7.13 -1.45 22.04
CA ILE A 388 7.35 -1.17 20.62
C ILE A 388 6.26 -0.23 20.12
N GLN A 389 6.64 0.93 19.60
CA GLN A 389 5.73 2.02 19.28
C GLN A 389 5.59 2.30 17.78
N SER A 390 6.46 1.71 16.96
CA SER A 390 6.51 1.97 15.51
C SER A 390 7.10 0.78 14.73
N LEU A 391 6.85 0.78 13.41
CA LEU A 391 7.44 -0.18 12.48
C LEU A 391 8.97 -0.06 12.44
N GLU A 392 9.50 1.15 12.51
CA GLU A 392 10.93 1.41 12.50
C GLU A 392 11.61 0.84 13.75
N GLU A 393 10.99 0.96 14.93
CA GLU A 393 11.47 0.34 16.17
C GLU A 393 11.42 -1.19 16.11
N HIS A 394 10.33 -1.78 15.58
CA HIS A 394 10.26 -3.23 15.33
C HIS A 394 11.39 -3.69 14.42
N ASN A 395 11.61 -2.98 13.32
CA ASN A 395 12.63 -3.29 12.34
C ASN A 395 14.05 -3.17 12.91
N PHE A 396 14.28 -2.20 13.80
CA PHE A 396 15.52 -2.12 14.59
C PHE A 396 15.73 -3.37 15.46
N MET A 397 14.68 -3.85 16.15
CA MET A 397 14.79 -5.02 17.01
C MET A 397 15.24 -6.28 16.26
N VAL A 398 14.68 -6.52 15.08
CA VAL A 398 14.99 -7.73 14.30
C VAL A 398 16.28 -7.62 13.50
N SER A 399 16.73 -6.41 13.16
CA SER A 399 17.94 -6.21 12.35
C SER A 399 19.20 -5.93 13.17
N GLN A 400 19.12 -5.09 14.21
CA GLN A 400 20.31 -4.54 14.88
C GLN A 400 20.60 -5.12 16.27
N LEU A 401 19.63 -5.71 16.96
CA LEU A 401 19.84 -6.26 18.32
C LEU A 401 20.51 -7.64 18.35
N GLY A 402 20.85 -8.20 17.19
CA GLY A 402 21.42 -9.55 17.09
C GLY A 402 20.38 -10.64 17.35
N TYR A 403 19.13 -10.41 16.94
CA TYR A 403 18.06 -11.41 16.90
C TYR A 403 18.45 -12.58 15.98
N LYS A 404 18.35 -13.82 16.48
CA LYS A 404 18.72 -15.03 15.74
C LYS A 404 17.54 -15.64 15.00
N VAL A 405 17.70 -15.82 13.69
CA VAL A 405 16.76 -16.54 12.82
C VAL A 405 17.36 -17.88 12.37
N LEU A 406 16.50 -18.87 12.08
CA LEU A 406 16.86 -20.20 11.61
C LEU A 406 17.84 -20.10 10.42
N SER A 407 19.02 -20.73 10.55
CA SER A 407 19.93 -20.91 9.42
C SER A 407 19.45 -22.07 8.53
N LEU A 408 19.72 -22.00 7.23
CA LEU A 408 19.38 -23.05 6.24
C LEU A 408 20.11 -24.39 6.48
N PHE A 409 20.93 -24.51 7.53
CA PHE A 409 21.65 -25.73 7.85
C PHE A 409 20.93 -26.50 8.98
N PRO A 410 20.69 -27.83 8.83
CA PRO A 410 19.97 -28.66 9.81
C PRO A 410 20.66 -28.83 11.18
N SER A 411 21.77 -28.14 11.41
CA SER A 411 22.60 -28.28 12.61
C SER A 411 23.03 -26.91 13.15
N SER A 412 22.14 -26.18 13.83
CA SER A 412 22.42 -25.39 15.06
C SER A 412 21.35 -24.34 15.38
N GLU A 413 21.02 -24.29 16.68
CA GLU A 413 20.26 -23.29 17.44
C GLU A 413 18.78 -23.04 17.07
N PRO A 414 17.84 -23.12 18.05
CA PRO A 414 16.45 -22.73 17.81
C PRO A 414 16.33 -21.22 17.53
N THR A 415 15.36 -20.84 16.70
CA THR A 415 14.99 -19.41 16.48
C THR A 415 14.77 -18.72 17.82
N ASP A 416 15.22 -17.47 17.95
CA ASP A 416 14.98 -16.67 19.15
C ASP A 416 13.46 -16.59 19.43
N LYS A 417 13.10 -16.81 20.69
CA LYS A 417 11.78 -16.53 21.27
C LYS A 417 12.03 -15.62 22.45
N LEU A 418 11.57 -14.38 22.34
CA LEU A 418 11.95 -13.33 23.29
C LEU A 418 10.71 -12.62 23.82
N TRP A 419 10.51 -12.64 25.13
CA TRP A 419 9.46 -11.88 25.80
C TRP A 419 9.62 -10.38 25.55
N ILE A 420 8.49 -9.73 25.29
CA ILE A 420 8.32 -8.28 25.24
C ILE A 420 7.31 -7.85 26.29
N GLY A 421 7.14 -6.54 26.46
CA GLY A 421 6.32 -5.99 27.55
C GLY A 421 4.81 -6.07 27.36
N LEU A 422 4.31 -6.54 26.21
CA LEU A 422 2.88 -6.57 25.89
C LEU A 422 2.19 -7.76 26.59
N ASN A 423 1.03 -7.52 27.19
CA ASN A 423 0.28 -8.52 27.96
C ASN A 423 -1.19 -8.08 28.16
N ASP A 424 -2.12 -9.00 28.40
CA ASP A 424 -3.54 -8.73 28.73
C ASP A 424 -3.93 -9.29 30.11
N ARG A 425 -2.96 -9.35 31.04
CA ARG A 425 -3.12 -9.96 32.38
C ARG A 425 -4.09 -9.22 33.29
N GLU A 426 -4.16 -7.89 33.15
CA GLU A 426 -5.06 -7.05 33.96
C GLU A 426 -6.51 -7.13 33.44
N VAL A 427 -6.67 -7.09 32.11
CA VAL A 427 -7.97 -7.17 31.44
C VAL A 427 -7.85 -8.11 30.26
N GLN A 428 -8.40 -9.32 30.40
CA GLN A 428 -8.38 -10.33 29.34
C GLN A 428 -8.91 -9.76 28.02
N MET A 429 -8.24 -10.09 26.91
CA MET A 429 -8.53 -9.62 25.55
C MET A 429 -8.20 -8.14 25.31
N TYR A 430 -7.52 -7.46 26.23
CA TYR A 430 -7.08 -6.09 26.10
C TYR A 430 -5.59 -5.97 26.47
N PHE A 431 -4.74 -5.92 25.43
CA PHE A 431 -3.30 -5.91 25.56
C PHE A 431 -2.77 -4.51 25.88
N GLU A 432 -1.90 -4.44 26.89
CA GLU A 432 -1.25 -3.22 27.36
C GLU A 432 0.26 -3.43 27.55
N TRP A 433 1.04 -2.36 27.43
CA TRP A 433 2.45 -2.41 27.76
C TRP A 433 2.66 -2.37 29.26
N SER A 434 3.49 -3.29 29.76
CA SER A 434 3.86 -3.38 31.17
C SER A 434 4.57 -2.14 31.70
N ASP A 435 5.17 -1.31 30.83
CA ASP A 435 5.82 -0.03 31.20
C ASP A 435 4.85 1.16 31.24
N GLY A 436 3.55 0.92 30.96
CA GLY A 436 2.50 1.94 30.94
C GLY A 436 2.51 2.83 29.70
N THR A 437 3.39 2.59 28.72
CA THR A 437 3.33 3.32 27.45
C THR A 437 2.05 2.96 26.68
N PRO A 438 1.46 3.89 25.90
CA PRO A 438 0.30 3.56 25.08
C PRO A 438 0.71 2.60 23.97
N VAL A 439 -0.14 1.62 23.69
CA VAL A 439 0.03 0.74 22.53
C VAL A 439 -0.37 1.53 21.29
N THR A 440 0.58 1.79 20.41
CA THR A 440 0.39 2.57 19.16
C THR A 440 0.69 1.75 17.91
N TYR A 441 1.27 0.56 18.08
CA TYR A 441 1.71 -0.31 17.02
C TYR A 441 1.56 -1.77 17.47
N THR A 442 1.14 -2.64 16.56
CA THR A 442 1.09 -4.08 16.76
C THR A 442 1.42 -4.79 15.46
N LYS A 443 2.24 -5.85 15.51
CA LYS A 443 2.47 -6.71 14.34
C LYS A 443 2.47 -8.18 14.76
N TRP A 444 1.29 -8.77 14.71
CA TRP A 444 1.05 -10.15 15.13
C TRP A 444 1.58 -11.16 14.12
N HIS A 445 2.01 -12.31 14.63
CA HIS A 445 2.40 -13.46 13.85
C HIS A 445 1.15 -14.13 13.27
N LEU A 446 1.30 -14.82 12.14
CA LEU A 446 0.21 -15.56 11.52
C LEU A 446 -0.46 -16.51 12.54
N GLY A 447 -1.78 -16.39 12.67
CA GLY A 447 -2.61 -17.17 13.59
C GLY A 447 -2.77 -16.57 15.00
N GLU A 448 -2.02 -15.53 15.33
CA GLU A 448 -2.03 -14.88 16.65
C GLU A 448 -2.75 -13.52 16.58
N PRO A 449 -3.24 -12.99 17.71
CA PRO A 449 -3.38 -13.63 19.02
C PRO A 449 -4.43 -14.76 19.02
N SER A 450 -4.19 -15.80 19.81
CA SER A 450 -4.92 -17.07 19.82
C SER A 450 -5.77 -17.22 21.08
N THR A 451 -7.04 -17.59 20.93
CA THR A 451 -7.95 -17.82 22.08
C THR A 451 -8.24 -19.31 22.33
N THR A 452 -7.38 -20.21 21.82
CA THR A 452 -7.75 -21.61 21.56
C THR A 452 -7.53 -22.57 22.73
N ASN A 453 -6.84 -22.15 23.78
CA ASN A 453 -6.44 -23.03 24.88
C ASN A 453 -7.20 -22.69 26.17
N ASN A 454 -7.66 -23.70 26.90
CA ASN A 454 -8.23 -23.57 28.26
C ASN A 454 -7.25 -22.96 29.31
N ARG A 455 -6.11 -22.45 28.87
CA ARG A 455 -5.16 -21.66 29.65
C ARG A 455 -5.00 -20.30 28.95
N PRO A 456 -5.18 -19.19 29.67
CA PRO A 456 -5.09 -17.87 29.09
C PRO A 456 -3.62 -17.59 28.69
N GLU A 457 -3.41 -17.19 27.43
CA GLU A 457 -2.10 -16.95 26.81
C GLU A 457 -1.69 -15.48 27.00
N ASP A 458 -1.58 -15.01 28.23
CA ASP A 458 -1.68 -13.56 28.49
C ASP A 458 -0.41 -12.73 28.24
N CYS A 459 0.67 -13.35 27.78
CA CYS A 459 1.98 -12.72 27.67
C CYS A 459 2.51 -12.83 26.25
N VAL A 460 3.16 -11.78 25.75
CA VAL A 460 3.56 -11.72 24.34
C VAL A 460 5.07 -11.86 24.16
N LEU A 461 5.47 -12.65 23.16
CA LEU A 461 6.85 -12.79 22.72
C LEU A 461 7.00 -12.50 21.23
N ILE A 462 8.22 -12.13 20.84
CA ILE A 462 8.67 -12.05 19.45
C ILE A 462 9.18 -13.42 19.01
N LYS A 463 8.74 -13.90 17.84
CA LYS A 463 9.21 -15.15 17.23
C LYS A 463 9.23 -15.10 15.69
N GLY A 464 9.85 -16.12 15.10
CA GLY A 464 9.82 -16.36 13.65
C GLY A 464 10.79 -15.46 12.88
N GLN A 465 10.79 -15.59 11.55
CA GLN A 465 11.77 -14.91 10.70
C GLN A 465 11.59 -13.38 10.70
N ASN A 466 10.35 -12.90 10.75
CA ASN A 466 10.04 -11.47 10.73
C ASN A 466 10.00 -10.82 12.13
N GLY A 467 10.23 -11.62 13.18
CA GLY A 467 10.07 -11.18 14.57
C GLY A 467 8.65 -10.68 14.90
N TYR A 468 7.63 -11.31 14.32
CA TYR A 468 6.24 -10.99 14.63
C TYR A 468 5.82 -11.56 15.99
N TRP A 469 4.74 -11.01 16.52
CA TRP A 469 4.36 -11.19 17.92
C TRP A 469 3.41 -12.36 18.10
N ALA A 470 3.59 -13.14 19.15
CA ALA A 470 2.68 -14.21 19.51
C ALA A 470 2.37 -14.11 21.00
N ASP A 471 1.08 -14.15 21.32
CA ASP A 471 0.63 -14.38 22.67
C ASP A 471 0.96 -15.81 23.10
N HIS A 472 1.21 -16.00 24.37
CA HIS A 472 1.79 -17.22 24.89
C HIS A 472 1.59 -17.33 26.40
N VAL A 473 1.54 -18.57 26.89
CA VAL A 473 1.47 -18.87 28.33
C VAL A 473 2.67 -18.27 29.09
N CYS A 474 2.38 -17.38 30.05
CA CYS A 474 3.35 -16.55 30.78
C CYS A 474 4.42 -17.32 31.58
N GLU A 475 4.11 -18.53 32.09
CA GLU A 475 5.05 -19.32 32.89
C GLU A 475 6.10 -20.04 32.06
N LYS A 476 5.94 -20.05 30.73
CA LYS A 476 6.89 -20.68 29.81
C LYS A 476 8.19 -19.91 29.81
N LYS A 477 9.31 -20.63 29.71
CA LYS A 477 10.63 -19.99 29.76
C LYS A 477 11.06 -19.57 28.36
N ALA A 478 11.42 -18.31 28.19
CA ALA A 478 11.97 -17.75 26.97
C ALA A 478 13.01 -16.68 27.31
N GLY A 479 13.84 -16.27 26.34
CA GLY A 479 14.67 -15.07 26.50
C GLY A 479 13.78 -13.83 26.56
N TYR A 480 14.37 -12.64 26.70
CA TYR A 480 13.60 -11.40 26.85
C TYR A 480 14.37 -10.18 26.36
N ILE A 481 13.63 -9.14 25.99
CA ILE A 481 14.19 -7.86 25.55
C ILE A 481 13.87 -6.80 26.59
N CYS A 482 14.89 -6.12 27.10
CA CYS A 482 14.71 -4.97 27.97
C CYS A 482 14.92 -3.65 27.21
N LYS A 483 14.16 -2.62 27.58
CA LYS A 483 14.23 -1.24 27.07
C LYS A 483 14.37 -0.26 28.21
N ARG A 484 15.22 0.75 28.06
CA ARG A 484 15.37 1.88 29.00
C ARG A 484 15.60 3.17 28.26
N LYS A 485 15.30 4.30 28.91
CA LYS A 485 15.63 5.62 28.36
C LYS A 485 17.14 5.80 28.29
N GLY A 486 17.62 6.34 27.16
CA GLY A 486 19.02 6.70 26.99
C GLY A 486 19.39 7.97 27.78
N THR A 487 20.68 8.19 27.98
CA THR A 487 21.17 9.42 28.64
C THR A 487 21.53 10.43 27.56
N SER A 488 20.85 11.58 27.52
CA SER A 488 21.09 12.63 26.51
C SER A 488 22.53 13.15 26.59
N GLN A 489 23.22 13.21 25.45
CA GLN A 489 24.52 13.86 25.39
C GLN A 489 24.38 15.39 25.38
N ILE A 490 25.21 16.08 26.17
CA ILE A 490 25.58 17.47 25.89
C ILE A 490 26.55 17.42 24.72
N ALA A 491 26.34 18.26 23.70
CA ALA A 491 27.15 18.30 22.48
C ALA A 491 28.67 18.35 22.80
N GLY A 492 29.36 17.24 22.59
CA GLY A 492 30.78 17.09 22.90
C GLY A 492 31.24 15.62 22.82
N GLU A 493 31.58 15.18 21.60
CA GLU A 493 32.41 14.02 21.23
C GLU A 493 32.12 12.61 21.82
N LYS A 494 31.57 11.75 20.95
CA LYS A 494 32.31 10.61 20.35
C LYS A 494 31.44 10.01 19.23
N GLU A 495 31.63 10.46 17.99
CA GLU A 495 31.17 9.67 16.84
C GLU A 495 32.02 8.40 16.78
N ILE A 496 31.43 7.27 17.19
CA ILE A 496 32.06 5.97 17.06
C ILE A 496 32.17 5.69 15.56
N THR A 497 33.38 5.82 14.99
CA THR A 497 33.69 5.26 13.67
C THR A 497 33.42 3.76 13.74
N ALA A 498 32.37 3.30 13.06
CA ALA A 498 32.03 1.88 13.02
C ALA A 498 33.20 1.12 12.38
N ALA A 499 33.64 0.02 13.01
CA ALA A 499 34.81 -0.73 12.56
C ALA A 499 34.68 -1.10 11.07
N GLY A 500 35.66 -0.74 10.25
CA GLY A 500 35.67 -1.03 8.81
C GLY A 500 34.87 -0.03 7.94
N CYS A 501 34.22 0.98 8.51
CA CYS A 501 33.47 2.01 7.79
C CYS A 501 34.11 3.40 7.91
N LYS A 502 33.83 4.27 6.93
CA LYS A 502 34.22 5.69 6.95
C LYS A 502 33.46 6.46 8.05
N LYS A 503 33.98 7.63 8.44
CA LYS A 503 33.28 8.53 9.38
C LYS A 503 31.91 8.92 8.81
N GLY A 504 30.86 8.87 9.63
CA GLY A 504 29.48 9.14 9.20
C GLY A 504 28.73 7.92 8.61
N TRP A 505 29.43 6.82 8.31
CA TRP A 505 28.81 5.60 7.79
C TRP A 505 28.41 4.65 8.93
N ARG A 506 27.30 3.96 8.77
CA ARG A 506 26.75 2.99 9.73
C ARG A 506 26.99 1.57 9.20
N ARG A 507 27.54 0.69 10.05
CA ARG A 507 27.80 -0.71 9.66
C ARG A 507 26.57 -1.57 9.88
N TYR A 508 26.24 -2.41 8.90
CA TYR A 508 25.29 -3.51 9.03
C TYR A 508 25.78 -4.72 8.24
N GLY A 509 26.01 -5.83 8.95
CA GLY A 509 26.63 -7.03 8.39
C GLY A 509 28.03 -6.76 7.81
N THR A 510 28.20 -7.10 6.53
CA THR A 510 29.44 -6.90 5.75
C THR A 510 29.49 -5.56 5.04
N TYR A 511 28.47 -4.71 5.19
CA TYR A 511 28.34 -3.45 4.47
C TYR A 511 28.31 -2.24 5.41
N CYS A 512 28.62 -1.09 4.84
CA CYS A 512 28.50 0.24 5.42
C CYS A 512 27.45 1.02 4.62
N TYR A 513 26.62 1.78 5.31
CA TYR A 513 25.55 2.60 4.72
C TYR A 513 25.69 4.06 5.10
N PHE A 514 25.31 4.94 4.19
CA PHE A 514 25.34 6.39 4.38
C PHE A 514 24.10 7.04 3.78
N ILE A 515 23.56 8.05 4.47
CA ILE A 515 22.42 8.83 4.00
C ILE A 515 22.94 10.15 3.41
N GLY A 516 22.67 10.38 2.12
CA GLY A 516 22.90 11.66 1.47
C GLY A 516 21.99 12.74 2.03
N HIS A 517 22.56 13.79 2.62
CA HIS A 517 21.78 14.87 3.25
C HIS A 517 21.24 15.90 2.25
N VAL A 518 21.88 16.03 1.08
CA VAL A 518 21.48 16.96 0.01
C VAL A 518 20.59 16.20 -0.97
N PRO A 519 19.32 16.61 -1.18
CA PRO A 519 18.46 15.99 -2.18
C PRO A 519 19.05 16.11 -3.59
N ALA A 520 19.02 15.02 -4.34
CA ALA A 520 19.64 14.88 -5.66
C ALA A 520 18.75 14.06 -6.60
N THR A 521 18.92 14.23 -7.91
CA THR A 521 18.31 13.32 -8.90
C THR A 521 18.91 11.93 -8.76
N PHE A 522 18.27 10.91 -9.34
CA PHE A 522 18.80 9.54 -9.28
C PHE A 522 20.24 9.44 -9.84
N SER A 523 20.50 10.11 -10.98
CA SER A 523 21.83 10.14 -11.58
C SER A 523 22.85 10.90 -10.72
N GLU A 524 22.49 12.08 -10.20
CA GLU A 524 23.35 12.85 -9.28
C GLU A 524 23.70 12.05 -8.01
N ALA A 525 22.72 11.34 -7.45
CA ALA A 525 22.87 10.49 -6.28
C ALA A 525 23.79 9.29 -6.56
N ASN A 526 23.62 8.63 -7.72
CA ASN A 526 24.47 7.51 -8.13
C ASN A 526 25.94 7.94 -8.25
N THR A 527 26.20 9.05 -8.96
CA THR A 527 27.56 9.60 -9.08
C THR A 527 28.15 9.99 -7.72
N THR A 528 27.32 10.48 -6.79
CA THR A 528 27.80 10.80 -5.43
C THR A 528 28.20 9.54 -4.65
N CYS A 529 27.40 8.48 -4.71
CA CYS A 529 27.74 7.21 -4.07
C CYS A 529 29.00 6.58 -4.69
N GLU A 530 29.16 6.63 -6.02
CA GLU A 530 30.36 6.17 -6.74
C GLU A 530 31.61 6.96 -6.32
N GLY A 531 31.50 8.28 -6.19
CA GLY A 531 32.57 9.15 -5.68
C GLY A 531 33.00 8.81 -4.25
N GLU A 532 32.11 8.21 -3.46
CA GLU A 532 32.38 7.69 -2.13
C GLU A 532 32.85 6.22 -2.12
N GLU A 533 33.31 5.68 -3.26
CA GLU A 533 33.74 4.27 -3.41
C GLU A 533 32.62 3.26 -3.04
N GLY A 534 31.37 3.67 -3.21
CA GLY A 534 30.17 2.86 -2.99
C GLY A 534 29.23 2.92 -4.19
N TYR A 535 27.98 2.57 -3.96
CA TYR A 535 26.90 2.61 -4.96
C TYR A 535 25.58 2.91 -4.26
N LEU A 536 24.54 3.29 -5.01
CA LEU A 536 23.20 3.42 -4.45
C LEU A 536 22.77 2.09 -3.81
N ALA A 537 22.17 2.15 -2.63
CA ALA A 537 21.90 0.97 -1.82
C ALA A 537 21.05 -0.05 -2.59
N THR A 538 21.57 -1.28 -2.64
CA THR A 538 20.83 -2.47 -3.04
C THR A 538 20.17 -3.09 -1.81
N VAL A 539 19.13 -3.90 -2.03
CA VAL A 539 18.44 -4.63 -0.96
C VAL A 539 18.36 -6.10 -1.35
N GLU A 540 19.10 -6.93 -0.63
CA GLU A 540 19.26 -8.36 -0.89
C GLU A 540 18.25 -9.21 -0.11
N SER A 541 17.74 -8.68 1.01
CA SER A 541 16.85 -9.42 1.92
C SER A 541 15.92 -8.52 2.74
N ARG A 542 14.89 -9.14 3.31
CA ARG A 542 13.98 -8.49 4.28
C ARG A 542 14.68 -7.91 5.51
N TYR A 543 15.83 -8.46 5.92
CA TYR A 543 16.56 -7.96 7.09
C TYR A 543 17.35 -6.70 6.77
N GLU A 544 17.92 -6.64 5.57
CA GLU A 544 18.53 -5.43 5.04
C GLU A 544 17.47 -4.34 4.83
N GLN A 545 16.30 -4.70 4.30
CA GLN A 545 15.16 -3.78 4.22
C GLN A 545 14.77 -3.24 5.62
N ALA A 546 14.62 -4.11 6.61
CA ALA A 546 14.31 -3.70 7.98
C ALA A 546 15.41 -2.76 8.54
N TYR A 547 16.68 -3.07 8.29
CA TYR A 547 17.78 -2.19 8.66
C TYR A 547 17.64 -0.82 8.01
N LEU A 548 17.43 -0.74 6.69
CA LEU A 548 17.26 0.53 5.98
C LEU A 548 16.06 1.33 6.50
N THR A 549 14.93 0.66 6.76
CA THR A 549 13.75 1.29 7.35
C THR A 549 14.06 1.89 8.73
N SER A 550 14.80 1.18 9.58
CA SER A 550 15.22 1.71 10.89
C SER A 550 16.32 2.78 10.79
N LEU A 551 17.15 2.75 9.74
CA LEU A 551 18.24 3.70 9.50
C LEU A 551 17.70 5.07 9.08
N VAL A 552 16.69 5.09 8.21
CA VAL A 552 15.98 6.35 7.89
C VAL A 552 15.13 6.79 9.08
N GLY A 553 14.52 5.85 9.80
CA GLY A 553 13.80 6.11 11.05
C GLY A 553 12.62 7.08 10.86
N LEU A 554 12.35 7.88 11.90
CA LEU A 554 11.22 8.82 11.97
C LEU A 554 11.51 10.17 11.26
N ARG A 555 12.37 10.16 10.24
CA ARG A 555 12.72 11.35 9.47
C ARG A 555 11.50 11.91 8.73
N ALA A 556 11.45 13.23 8.61
CA ALA A 556 10.36 13.92 7.91
C ALA A 556 10.43 13.81 6.38
N GLU A 557 11.56 13.35 5.82
CA GLU A 557 11.68 13.18 4.38
C GLU A 557 10.80 12.04 3.89
N LYS A 558 10.04 12.28 2.82
CA LYS A 558 9.08 11.32 2.27
C LYS A 558 9.73 10.13 1.55
N TYR A 559 10.88 10.35 0.91
CA TYR A 559 11.52 9.39 0.01
C TYR A 559 13.05 9.36 0.14
N PHE A 560 13.61 8.17 -0.08
CA PHE A 560 15.04 7.93 -0.22
C PHE A 560 15.32 7.06 -1.46
N TRP A 561 16.15 7.53 -2.40
CA TRP A 561 16.57 6.74 -3.56
C TRP A 561 17.29 5.46 -3.14
N LEU A 562 16.92 4.36 -3.80
CA LEU A 562 17.63 3.09 -3.83
C LEU A 562 18.26 2.89 -5.22
N GLY A 563 19.10 1.87 -5.40
CA GLY A 563 19.78 1.63 -6.66
C GLY A 563 18.96 0.94 -7.76
N LEU A 564 17.64 0.76 -7.59
CA LEU A 564 16.79 -0.03 -8.49
C LEU A 564 16.11 0.87 -9.52
N SER A 565 16.07 0.45 -10.79
CA SER A 565 15.35 1.15 -11.88
C SER A 565 15.03 0.19 -13.02
N ASP A 566 14.06 0.54 -13.88
CA ASP A 566 13.75 -0.16 -15.13
C ASP A 566 14.00 0.72 -16.37
N VAL A 567 14.77 1.81 -16.22
CA VAL A 567 15.06 2.76 -17.30
C VAL A 567 15.85 2.14 -18.45
N GLN A 568 16.67 1.11 -18.18
CA GLN A 568 17.50 0.43 -19.19
C GLN A 568 16.71 -0.58 -20.03
N ASP A 569 15.83 -1.36 -19.40
CA ASP A 569 14.91 -2.30 -20.05
C ASP A 569 13.53 -2.09 -19.42
N GLN A 570 12.67 -1.33 -20.10
CA GLN A 570 11.35 -0.96 -19.59
C GLN A 570 10.58 -2.21 -19.13
N GLY A 571 10.10 -2.18 -17.89
CA GLY A 571 9.40 -3.30 -17.26
C GLY A 571 10.30 -4.43 -16.73
N THR A 572 11.62 -4.28 -16.75
CA THR A 572 12.57 -5.17 -16.05
C THR A 572 13.44 -4.35 -15.10
N PHE A 573 13.20 -4.49 -13.80
CA PHE A 573 13.96 -3.77 -12.78
C PHE A 573 15.33 -4.41 -12.54
N SER A 574 16.37 -3.57 -12.50
CA SER A 574 17.75 -3.99 -12.25
C SER A 574 18.48 -3.01 -11.34
N TRP A 575 19.39 -3.53 -10.51
CA TRP A 575 20.23 -2.70 -9.65
C TRP A 575 21.32 -2.01 -10.48
N ALA A 576 21.58 -0.73 -10.22
CA ALA A 576 22.57 0.08 -10.93
C ALA A 576 24.00 -0.49 -10.87
N ASN A 577 24.32 -1.29 -9.85
CA ASN A 577 25.61 -1.98 -9.70
C ASN A 577 25.68 -3.34 -10.44
N GLY A 578 24.59 -3.81 -11.05
CA GLY A 578 24.51 -5.08 -11.76
C GLY A 578 24.26 -6.32 -10.89
N GLU A 579 23.99 -6.16 -9.59
CA GLU A 579 23.55 -7.27 -8.74
C GLU A 579 22.18 -7.83 -9.21
N ALA A 580 21.94 -9.11 -8.96
CA ALA A 580 20.65 -9.72 -9.23
C ALA A 580 19.59 -9.23 -8.23
N VAL A 581 18.37 -8.99 -8.70
CA VAL A 581 17.25 -8.62 -7.82
C VAL A 581 16.76 -9.87 -7.09
N SER A 582 17.05 -9.97 -5.79
CA SER A 582 16.63 -11.08 -4.92
C SER A 582 15.49 -10.73 -3.97
N PHE A 583 15.14 -9.44 -3.85
CA PHE A 583 14.12 -8.95 -2.94
C PHE A 583 13.42 -7.70 -3.51
N THR A 584 12.12 -7.59 -3.29
CA THR A 584 11.31 -6.41 -3.63
C THR A 584 10.29 -6.11 -2.54
N HIS A 585 9.95 -4.84 -2.35
CA HIS A 585 8.99 -4.41 -1.33
C HIS A 585 8.11 -3.26 -1.83
N TRP A 586 7.33 -3.52 -2.87
CA TRP A 586 6.53 -2.52 -3.57
C TRP A 586 5.39 -1.94 -2.73
N ALA A 587 5.14 -0.65 -2.88
CA ALA A 587 3.95 0.02 -2.35
C ALA A 587 2.72 -0.24 -3.23
N ALA A 588 1.53 0.11 -2.73
CA ALA A 588 0.27 0.01 -3.47
C ALA A 588 0.36 0.58 -4.90
N GLY A 589 -0.07 -0.23 -5.88
CA GLY A 589 -0.06 0.14 -7.30
C GLY A 589 1.31 0.06 -7.99
N MET A 590 2.38 -0.30 -7.28
CA MET A 590 3.74 -0.41 -7.81
C MET A 590 4.09 -1.87 -8.16
N PRO A 591 5.02 -2.13 -9.11
CA PRO A 591 5.83 -1.16 -9.87
C PRO A 591 5.11 -0.36 -10.97
N GLY A 592 3.80 -0.56 -11.18
CA GLY A 592 3.02 0.21 -12.16
C GLY A 592 3.47 -0.01 -13.62
N ASN A 593 2.97 0.79 -14.57
CA ASN A 593 3.32 0.65 -15.99
C ASN A 593 4.37 1.66 -16.48
N ASN A 594 4.72 2.64 -15.65
CA ASN A 594 5.59 3.74 -16.04
C ASN A 594 7.04 3.40 -15.66
N PRO A 595 8.00 3.57 -16.58
CA PRO A 595 9.40 3.39 -16.24
C PRO A 595 9.86 4.50 -15.30
N GLY A 596 10.82 4.17 -14.42
CA GLY A 596 11.37 5.13 -13.48
C GLY A 596 12.42 4.55 -12.55
N CYS A 597 12.67 5.32 -11.50
CA CYS A 597 13.67 5.03 -10.49
C CYS A 597 12.98 4.75 -9.15
N VAL A 598 13.53 3.83 -8.37
CA VAL A 598 12.87 3.34 -7.17
C VAL A 598 13.32 4.11 -5.93
N ALA A 599 12.36 4.59 -5.16
CA ALA A 599 12.59 5.22 -3.86
C ALA A 599 11.83 4.51 -2.74
N MET A 600 12.49 4.39 -1.58
CA MET A 600 11.91 3.89 -0.35
C MET A 600 11.14 5.00 0.37
N ARG A 601 9.92 4.69 0.84
CA ARG A 601 9.03 5.59 1.59
C ARG A 601 9.35 5.61 3.08
N THR A 602 8.85 6.64 3.76
CA THR A 602 8.87 6.81 5.23
C THR A 602 7.46 7.00 5.81
N GLY A 603 7.37 7.13 7.14
CA GLY A 603 6.11 7.38 7.83
C GLY A 603 5.20 6.15 7.83
N THR A 604 3.90 6.33 7.57
CA THR A 604 2.94 5.22 7.60
C THR A 604 3.17 4.14 6.53
N ALA A 605 3.98 4.45 5.50
CA ALA A 605 4.37 3.51 4.45
C ALA A 605 5.88 3.16 4.52
N ALA A 606 6.49 3.29 5.69
CA ALA A 606 7.94 3.16 5.85
C ALA A 606 8.48 1.83 5.32
N GLY A 607 9.50 1.91 4.46
CA GLY A 607 10.15 0.75 3.86
C GLY A 607 9.53 0.24 2.56
N LEU A 608 8.32 0.69 2.18
CA LEU A 608 7.70 0.35 0.89
C LEU A 608 8.29 1.17 -0.25
N TRP A 609 8.26 0.63 -1.47
CA TRP A 609 8.96 1.17 -2.64
C TRP A 609 7.97 1.77 -3.65
N ASP A 610 8.17 3.04 -4.00
CA ASP A 610 7.50 3.72 -5.11
C ASP A 610 8.45 3.82 -6.32
N VAL A 611 7.90 3.72 -7.53
CA VAL A 611 8.58 4.11 -8.77
C VAL A 611 8.28 5.59 -9.02
N LEU A 612 9.33 6.40 -9.14
CA LEU A 612 9.26 7.85 -9.30
C LEU A 612 9.99 8.29 -10.57
N ASP A 613 9.66 9.50 -11.06
CA ASP A 613 10.46 10.18 -12.07
C ASP A 613 11.89 10.42 -11.54
N CYS A 614 12.87 9.85 -12.25
CA CYS A 614 14.30 9.90 -11.93
C CYS A 614 14.87 11.32 -11.85
N GLU A 615 14.21 12.30 -12.45
CA GLU A 615 14.60 13.73 -12.42
C GLU A 615 14.15 14.44 -11.13
N THR A 616 13.30 13.80 -10.32
CA THR A 616 12.92 14.37 -9.02
C THR A 616 14.09 14.33 -8.04
N LYS A 617 14.18 15.32 -7.15
CA LYS A 617 15.26 15.39 -6.16
C LYS A 617 14.81 14.79 -4.84
N GLN A 618 15.43 13.68 -4.44
CA GLN A 618 15.19 13.00 -3.17
C GLN A 618 16.51 12.82 -2.42
N LYS A 619 16.43 12.56 -1.11
CA LYS A 619 17.59 12.03 -0.39
C LYS A 619 17.87 10.61 -0.88
N TYR A 620 19.02 10.05 -0.53
CA TYR A 620 19.46 8.76 -1.07
C TYR A 620 20.29 8.00 -0.06
N ILE A 621 20.39 6.68 -0.24
CA ILE A 621 21.19 5.81 0.61
C ILE A 621 22.30 5.21 -0.25
N CYS A 622 23.55 5.35 0.20
CA CYS A 622 24.70 4.67 -0.39
C CYS A 622 25.05 3.41 0.41
N LYS A 623 25.55 2.39 -0.28
CA LYS A 623 26.05 1.12 0.26
C LYS A 623 27.50 0.91 -0.19
N GLN A 624 28.34 0.43 0.72
CA GLN A 624 29.75 0.15 0.47
C GLN A 624 30.19 -1.11 1.21
N TRP A 625 31.09 -1.91 0.63
CA TRP A 625 31.70 -3.05 1.34
C TRP A 625 32.56 -2.58 2.53
N ALA A 626 32.37 -3.17 3.70
CA ALA A 626 33.16 -2.82 4.88
C ALA A 626 34.62 -3.33 4.73
N LYS A 627 35.59 -2.48 5.05
CA LYS A 627 37.01 -2.86 4.98
C LYS A 627 37.30 -4.02 5.93
N GLY A 628 37.86 -5.11 5.41
CA GLY A 628 38.21 -6.32 6.17
C GLY A 628 37.06 -7.31 6.39
N ALA A 629 35.87 -7.09 5.79
CA ALA A 629 34.82 -8.10 5.78
C ALA A 629 35.17 -9.24 4.82
N THR A 630 35.00 -10.49 5.27
CA THR A 630 35.21 -11.70 4.47
C THR A 630 34.17 -11.80 3.37
N VAL A 631 34.62 -12.03 2.13
CA VAL A 631 33.73 -12.29 0.99
C VAL A 631 32.92 -13.57 1.30
N PRO A 632 31.60 -13.57 1.11
CA PRO A 632 30.79 -14.77 1.23
C PRO A 632 31.38 -15.87 0.34
N PRO A 633 31.40 -17.13 0.80
CA PRO A 633 31.78 -18.23 -0.08
C PRO A 633 30.87 -18.19 -1.32
N VAL A 634 31.48 -18.26 -2.51
CA VAL A 634 30.73 -18.39 -3.77
C VAL A 634 29.81 -19.60 -3.60
N PRO A 635 28.49 -19.46 -3.84
CA PRO A 635 27.57 -20.57 -3.72
C PRO A 635 28.08 -21.75 -4.54
N THR A 636 28.32 -22.88 -3.89
CA THR A 636 28.69 -24.11 -4.59
C THR A 636 27.58 -24.45 -5.56
N THR A 637 27.88 -24.57 -6.85
CA THR A 637 26.90 -24.91 -7.88
C THR A 637 26.23 -26.23 -7.52
N ALA A 638 25.02 -26.17 -6.97
CA ALA A 638 24.23 -27.35 -6.67
C ALA A 638 23.90 -28.07 -7.99
N LEU A 639 23.87 -29.40 -7.97
CA LEU A 639 23.38 -30.19 -9.10
C LEU A 639 21.97 -29.72 -9.44
N VAL A 640 21.73 -29.34 -10.71
CA VAL A 640 20.41 -28.96 -11.20
C VAL A 640 19.47 -30.15 -10.98
N PRO A 641 18.44 -30.03 -10.11
CA PRO A 641 17.55 -31.14 -9.82
C PRO A 641 16.77 -31.55 -11.08
N THR A 642 16.61 -32.84 -11.30
CA THR A 642 15.73 -33.37 -12.36
C THR A 642 14.28 -33.33 -11.90
N CYS A 643 13.37 -32.85 -12.76
CA CYS A 643 11.96 -32.75 -12.43
C CYS A 643 11.26 -34.11 -12.31
N PRO A 644 10.26 -34.25 -11.43
CA PRO A 644 9.44 -35.46 -11.36
C PRO A 644 8.71 -35.75 -12.68
N GLU A 645 8.28 -37.00 -12.88
CA GLU A 645 7.60 -37.41 -14.11
C GLU A 645 6.33 -36.58 -14.38
N GLY A 646 6.16 -36.14 -15.63
CA GLY A 646 5.04 -35.31 -16.05
C GLY A 646 5.08 -33.86 -15.57
N TRP A 647 6.26 -33.35 -15.21
CA TRP A 647 6.57 -31.93 -15.03
C TRP A 647 7.49 -31.46 -16.17
N VAL A 648 7.32 -30.22 -16.62
CA VAL A 648 8.20 -29.60 -17.63
C VAL A 648 9.37 -28.95 -16.92
N SER A 649 10.60 -29.35 -17.26
CA SER A 649 11.82 -28.84 -16.64
C SER A 649 12.35 -27.59 -17.31
N ASN A 650 12.69 -26.58 -16.51
CA ASN A 650 13.57 -25.49 -16.92
C ASN A 650 15.02 -25.87 -16.56
N SER A 651 15.75 -26.43 -17.52
CA SER A 651 17.12 -26.93 -17.35
C SER A 651 18.15 -25.88 -16.94
N HIS A 652 17.82 -24.58 -17.06
CA HIS A 652 18.75 -23.49 -16.76
C HIS A 652 18.71 -23.01 -15.30
N ARG A 653 17.61 -23.25 -14.56
CA ARG A 653 17.44 -22.73 -13.19
C ARG A 653 16.91 -23.75 -12.17
N GLY A 654 16.65 -25.00 -12.56
CA GLY A 654 16.23 -26.05 -11.63
C GLY A 654 14.77 -25.93 -11.17
N SER A 655 13.93 -25.19 -11.91
CA SER A 655 12.48 -25.08 -11.69
C SER A 655 11.68 -26.06 -12.57
N CYS A 656 10.53 -26.49 -12.06
CA CYS A 656 9.65 -27.46 -12.70
C CYS A 656 8.23 -26.91 -12.77
N PHE A 657 7.58 -26.98 -13.93
CA PHE A 657 6.22 -26.48 -14.14
C PHE A 657 5.23 -27.61 -14.42
N LYS A 658 4.02 -27.49 -13.85
CA LYS A 658 2.91 -28.40 -14.13
C LYS A 658 1.58 -27.67 -14.11
N CYS A 659 0.84 -27.79 -15.20
CA CYS A 659 -0.48 -27.18 -15.34
C CYS A 659 -1.58 -28.21 -15.01
N PHE A 660 -2.61 -27.80 -14.29
CA PHE A 660 -3.73 -28.65 -13.90
C PHE A 660 -5.03 -28.13 -14.50
N CYS A 661 -5.60 -28.85 -15.48
CA CYS A 661 -6.91 -28.53 -16.05
C CYS A 661 -7.88 -29.70 -15.99
N ARG A 662 -9.11 -29.42 -15.55
CA ARG A 662 -10.24 -30.37 -15.58
C ARG A 662 -11.48 -29.65 -16.10
N SER A 663 -11.97 -30.04 -17.28
CA SER A 663 -13.06 -29.38 -18.00
C SER A 663 -14.48 -29.64 -17.44
N LYS A 664 -14.62 -30.38 -16.32
CA LYS A 664 -15.93 -30.82 -15.79
C LYS A 664 -16.12 -30.63 -14.28
N ILE A 665 -15.23 -29.90 -13.60
CA ILE A 665 -15.32 -29.66 -12.15
C ILE A 665 -15.34 -28.15 -11.90
N ARG A 666 -16.05 -27.72 -10.85
CA ARG A 666 -15.99 -26.35 -10.31
C ARG A 666 -14.53 -25.89 -10.22
N LYS A 667 -14.20 -24.78 -10.89
CA LYS A 667 -12.86 -24.17 -10.84
C LYS A 667 -12.54 -23.77 -9.39
N LYS A 668 -11.27 -23.92 -9.00
CA LYS A 668 -10.78 -23.51 -7.69
C LYS A 668 -10.60 -21.99 -7.63
N THR A 669 -10.83 -21.40 -6.46
CA THR A 669 -10.41 -20.03 -6.18
C THR A 669 -8.87 -19.94 -6.14
N TRP A 670 -8.31 -18.73 -6.16
CA TRP A 670 -6.86 -18.53 -6.04
C TRP A 670 -6.30 -19.19 -4.77
N PHE A 671 -6.97 -19.01 -3.63
CA PHE A 671 -6.59 -19.62 -2.35
C PHE A 671 -6.63 -21.15 -2.40
N GLU A 672 -7.73 -21.73 -2.89
CA GLU A 672 -7.87 -23.18 -3.02
C GLU A 672 -6.85 -23.79 -3.99
N ALA A 673 -6.46 -23.04 -5.03
CA ALA A 673 -5.44 -23.47 -5.99
C ALA A 673 -4.04 -23.43 -5.37
N ARG A 674 -3.70 -22.38 -4.62
CA ARG A 674 -2.45 -22.27 -3.88
C ARG A 674 -2.32 -23.36 -2.81
N ASP A 675 -3.37 -23.58 -2.02
CA ASP A 675 -3.38 -24.62 -0.98
C ASP A 675 -3.15 -26.00 -1.60
N PHE A 676 -3.75 -26.27 -2.78
CA PHE A 676 -3.50 -27.49 -3.54
C PHE A 676 -2.04 -27.59 -4.04
N CYS A 677 -1.47 -26.52 -4.61
CA CYS A 677 -0.08 -26.51 -5.06
C CYS A 677 0.90 -26.76 -3.89
N ARG A 678 0.64 -26.17 -2.73
CA ARG A 678 1.43 -26.40 -1.50
C ARG A 678 1.33 -27.81 -0.99
N GLN A 679 0.15 -28.42 -1.05
CA GLN A 679 -0.07 -29.79 -0.64
C GLN A 679 0.76 -30.80 -1.46
N ILE A 680 1.07 -30.49 -2.73
CA ILE A 680 1.91 -31.33 -3.60
C ILE A 680 3.40 -30.95 -3.58
N GLY A 681 3.82 -30.06 -2.69
CA GLY A 681 5.22 -29.64 -2.52
C GLY A 681 5.70 -28.55 -3.48
N GLY A 682 4.79 -27.83 -4.14
CA GLY A 682 5.08 -26.63 -4.94
C GLY A 682 4.38 -25.38 -4.40
N ASP A 683 4.28 -24.34 -5.22
CA ASP A 683 3.41 -23.18 -5.00
C ASP A 683 2.75 -22.83 -6.35
N LEU A 684 1.91 -21.80 -6.41
CA LEU A 684 1.48 -21.24 -7.69
C LEU A 684 2.69 -20.71 -8.47
N VAL A 685 2.58 -20.66 -9.79
CA VAL A 685 3.71 -20.31 -10.66
C VAL A 685 4.14 -18.86 -10.45
N THR A 686 5.45 -18.68 -10.30
CA THR A 686 6.18 -17.42 -10.29
C THR A 686 6.94 -17.28 -11.60
N ILE A 687 7.03 -16.06 -12.13
CA ILE A 687 7.75 -15.73 -13.35
C ILE A 687 8.80 -14.68 -12.98
N ASP A 688 10.06 -15.09 -12.89
CA ASP A 688 11.14 -14.22 -12.46
C ASP A 688 11.90 -13.61 -13.64
N THR A 689 11.77 -14.20 -14.84
CA THR A 689 12.50 -13.79 -16.03
C THR A 689 11.67 -13.94 -17.31
N LYS A 690 11.90 -13.09 -18.32
CA LYS A 690 11.22 -13.18 -19.62
C LYS A 690 11.52 -14.53 -20.31
N GLU A 691 12.65 -15.15 -20.00
CA GLU A 691 13.10 -16.45 -20.53
C GLU A 691 12.30 -17.66 -20.00
N GLU A 692 11.52 -17.50 -18.92
CA GLU A 692 10.69 -18.59 -18.37
C GLU A 692 9.36 -18.77 -19.12
N MET A 693 8.89 -17.70 -19.79
CA MET A 693 7.60 -17.69 -20.50
C MET A 693 7.45 -18.84 -21.53
N PRO A 694 8.46 -19.17 -22.38
CA PRO A 694 8.34 -20.28 -23.31
C PRO A 694 8.12 -21.64 -22.65
N PHE A 695 8.75 -21.89 -21.49
CA PHE A 695 8.62 -23.14 -20.73
C PHE A 695 7.24 -23.24 -20.08
N LEU A 696 6.73 -22.13 -19.55
CA LEU A 696 5.36 -22.05 -19.05
C LEU A 696 4.35 -22.37 -20.17
N MET A 697 4.52 -21.75 -21.34
CA MET A 697 3.67 -22.00 -22.50
C MET A 697 3.76 -23.45 -22.99
N GLN A 698 4.93 -24.08 -22.89
CA GLN A 698 5.08 -25.51 -23.17
C GLN A 698 4.27 -26.37 -22.18
N ALA A 699 4.31 -26.06 -20.87
CA ALA A 699 3.53 -26.78 -19.86
C ALA A 699 2.01 -26.63 -20.07
N VAL A 700 1.56 -25.42 -20.47
CA VAL A 700 0.16 -25.15 -20.82
C VAL A 700 -0.25 -25.93 -22.08
N ARG A 701 0.60 -26.00 -23.11
CA ARG A 701 0.33 -26.75 -24.35
C ARG A 701 0.37 -28.26 -24.17
N ALA A 702 1.20 -28.77 -23.26
CA ALA A 702 1.27 -30.19 -22.92
C ALA A 702 -0.02 -30.70 -22.24
N THR A 703 -0.91 -29.79 -21.83
CA THR A 703 -2.20 -30.08 -21.20
C THR A 703 -3.35 -29.53 -22.05
N ARG A 704 -4.59 -29.97 -21.83
CA ARG A 704 -5.78 -29.47 -22.57
C ARG A 704 -6.20 -28.06 -22.13
N CYS A 705 -5.27 -27.20 -21.72
CA CYS A 705 -5.50 -25.89 -21.11
C CYS A 705 -5.43 -24.71 -22.09
N MET A 706 -5.23 -24.97 -23.39
CA MET A 706 -4.83 -23.96 -24.38
C MET A 706 -5.79 -22.76 -24.55
N PHE A 707 -7.02 -22.85 -24.02
CA PHE A 707 -8.06 -21.83 -24.12
C PHE A 707 -8.63 -21.41 -22.75
N GLU A 708 -8.00 -21.82 -21.64
CA GLU A 708 -8.49 -21.54 -20.29
C GLU A 708 -7.59 -20.54 -19.57
N THR A 709 -8.19 -19.67 -18.77
CA THR A 709 -7.47 -18.79 -17.83
C THR A 709 -6.84 -19.63 -16.71
N ILE A 710 -5.57 -19.37 -16.40
CA ILE A 710 -4.82 -20.07 -15.34
C ILE A 710 -4.48 -19.13 -14.19
N TRP A 711 -4.37 -19.67 -12.98
CA TRP A 711 -3.90 -18.91 -11.82
C TRP A 711 -2.38 -18.79 -11.81
N LEU A 712 -1.89 -17.57 -11.60
CA LEU A 712 -0.48 -17.27 -11.30
C LEU A 712 -0.34 -17.00 -9.79
N GLY A 713 0.88 -17.11 -9.27
CA GLY A 713 1.18 -16.83 -7.87
C GLY A 713 1.17 -15.35 -7.49
N ILE A 714 1.06 -14.44 -8.47
CA ILE A 714 1.05 -13.00 -8.22
C ILE A 714 -0.27 -12.60 -7.58
N PHE A 715 -0.21 -11.80 -6.52
CA PHE A 715 -1.37 -11.29 -5.81
C PHE A 715 -1.14 -9.85 -5.35
N SER A 716 -2.25 -9.14 -5.10
CA SER A 716 -2.28 -7.79 -4.54
C SER A 716 -3.52 -7.70 -3.64
N LEU A 717 -3.42 -8.29 -2.45
CA LEU A 717 -4.55 -8.36 -1.50
C LEU A 717 -4.51 -7.20 -0.50
N ASN A 718 -3.33 -6.89 0.04
CA ASN A 718 -3.17 -5.76 0.96
C ASN A 718 -3.22 -4.46 0.13
N PRO A 719 -4.22 -3.61 0.35
CA PRO A 719 -4.38 -2.37 -0.42
C PRO A 719 -3.30 -1.31 -0.18
N ASP A 720 -2.48 -1.45 0.86
CA ASP A 720 -1.37 -0.53 1.16
C ASP A 720 -0.02 -1.04 0.57
N GLU A 721 0.04 -2.31 0.14
CA GLU A 721 1.21 -2.96 -0.47
C GLU A 721 0.99 -3.24 -1.97
N GLY A 722 2.09 -3.39 -2.69
CA GLY A 722 2.08 -3.67 -4.13
C GLY A 722 1.94 -5.16 -4.45
N PHE A 723 2.23 -5.49 -5.71
CA PHE A 723 2.23 -6.89 -6.14
C PHE A 723 3.33 -7.69 -5.44
N ALA A 724 2.99 -8.92 -5.05
CA ALA A 724 3.92 -9.89 -4.49
C ALA A 724 3.67 -11.29 -5.07
N TRP A 725 4.71 -12.11 -5.07
CA TRP A 725 4.61 -13.53 -5.42
C TRP A 725 4.31 -14.38 -4.19
N SER A 726 3.49 -15.41 -4.38
CA SER A 726 3.03 -16.29 -3.29
C SER A 726 4.13 -17.14 -2.65
N ASP A 727 5.25 -17.32 -3.32
CA ASP A 727 6.44 -18.04 -2.84
C ASP A 727 7.47 -17.11 -2.16
N GLY A 728 7.26 -15.79 -2.21
CA GLY A 728 8.18 -14.77 -1.68
C GLY A 728 9.29 -14.33 -2.63
N SER A 729 9.24 -14.76 -3.90
CA SER A 729 10.16 -14.32 -4.95
C SER A 729 9.94 -12.83 -5.28
N PRO A 730 10.98 -12.12 -5.76
CA PRO A 730 10.88 -10.69 -6.07
C PRO A 730 10.05 -10.43 -7.34
N VAL A 731 9.17 -9.42 -7.29
CA VAL A 731 8.45 -8.92 -8.47
C VAL A 731 9.36 -7.95 -9.21
N SER A 732 10.25 -8.46 -10.05
CA SER A 732 11.25 -7.66 -10.78
C SER A 732 10.87 -7.38 -12.24
N ILE A 733 9.79 -7.98 -12.74
CA ILE A 733 9.33 -7.83 -14.12
C ILE A 733 7.85 -7.48 -14.17
N LEU A 734 7.48 -6.57 -15.06
CA LEU A 734 6.09 -6.30 -15.41
C LEU A 734 5.56 -7.41 -16.32
N ILE A 735 4.66 -8.22 -15.75
CA ILE A 735 4.07 -9.40 -16.43
C ILE A 735 2.87 -8.98 -17.31
N PHE A 736 2.37 -7.75 -17.15
CA PHE A 736 1.15 -7.25 -17.78
C PHE A 736 1.41 -6.41 -19.03
N HIS A 737 2.13 -6.99 -20.01
CA HIS A 737 2.22 -6.44 -21.37
C HIS A 737 1.72 -7.41 -22.43
#